data_AF-A0AAW7V3E9-F1
#
_entry.id   AF-A0AAW7V3E9-F1
#
_cell.length_a   1.000
_cell.length_b   1.000
_cell.length_c   1.000
_cell.angle_alpha   90.00
_cell.angle_beta   90.00
_cell.angle_gamma   90.00
#
_symmetry.space_group_name_H-M   'P 1'
#
loop_
_entity.id
_entity.type
_entity.pdbx_description
1 polymer ?
#
loop_
_entity_poly.entity_id
_entity_poly.type
_entity_poly.pdbx_seq_one_letter_code
_entity_poly.pdbx_strand_id
1 'polypeptide(L)'
;MNDVTVVTSVTYPSPESLAMVADVQYHEPYLSAALNRKFRGIVDPGFYAGFLPKPGGGMNLLITSVDGDKTAGAASVDIGEFYQVTIQHRKDISLALNAGKKYAIVLKGRYLLGEDTYQVNTASHIHAAEFVARTYTDSYQLGDGELLVCTVNIPAGVSTITQEMIDTSERINRTIGIDISDSVTSTRSDVAASSLAVKKAYDLAKSKYTAQDASTTQKGLVQLSSATNSTSEVLAATPKAVKAAYDLANGKYTAQDATTTQKGIVQLSSDTNSTSETLAATPKAVKAAYDLAAGKAPSSHTHPWNQITGVSTASLTAKGITQLSSATNSTSETLAATPKAVKAVMDETNKKAPLNSPALTGTPTTPTAPQGTNSTQIASTAFVMAAIAALVDSSPDALNTLNELAAALGNDPNFATTMTNALAGKQPKDATLTALAELATSADKLPYFTGADRAALTALTSVGRAILGKTSTQGVLDYLGLGEGSALPVGVPVPWPSATPPTGWLKCNGAAFSAEEYPELAKAYPTNKLPDLRGEFIRGWDDGRGVDSGRTLLTNQEHAVISHNHGIPTKVGSVTNIPYGIEQVISDETIFSSAKTVGVDYWANSERVFTYTTGGRNGAESVSSPDASSLIKETRPRNLAFAYIVRAA
;
A
#
# COMPACT_ATOMS: atom_id res chain seq x y z
N MET A 1 -43.50 11.26 -37.27
CA MET A 1 -43.28 9.84 -37.57
C MET A 1 -41.95 9.74 -38.31
N ASN A 2 -40.91 9.02 -37.89
CA ASN A 2 -40.53 8.37 -36.63
C ASN A 2 -39.01 8.71 -36.46
N ASP A 3 -38.29 8.52 -35.34
CA ASP A 3 -38.48 7.73 -34.13
C ASP A 3 -38.23 8.58 -32.88
N VAL A 4 -39.07 8.40 -31.86
CA VAL A 4 -38.71 8.73 -30.46
C VAL A 4 -38.61 7.40 -29.74
N THR A 5 -37.39 6.89 -29.59
CA THR A 5 -37.14 5.66 -28.84
C THR A 5 -37.47 5.92 -27.37
N VAL A 6 -38.65 5.48 -26.94
CA VAL A 6 -39.05 5.52 -25.55
C VAL A 6 -38.13 4.59 -24.78
N VAL A 7 -37.22 5.15 -23.98
CA VAL A 7 -36.42 4.38 -23.03
C VAL A 7 -37.39 3.81 -22.00
N THR A 8 -37.65 2.51 -22.10
CA THR A 8 -38.47 1.77 -21.14
C THR A 8 -37.89 1.96 -19.74
N SER A 9 -38.74 2.31 -18.78
CA SER A 9 -38.33 2.50 -17.38
C SER A 9 -37.78 1.19 -16.81
N VAL A 10 -36.45 1.12 -16.72
CA VAL A 10 -35.74 -0.02 -16.15
C VAL A 10 -36.03 -0.04 -14.64
N THR A 11 -36.61 -1.13 -14.16
CA THR A 11 -36.93 -1.27 -12.72
C THR A 11 -35.68 -1.70 -11.97
N TYR A 12 -34.89 -0.73 -11.55
CA TYR A 12 -33.70 -0.96 -10.74
C TYR A 12 -34.07 -1.51 -9.34
N PRO A 13 -33.30 -2.46 -8.78
CA PRO A 13 -33.41 -2.80 -7.36
C PRO A 13 -33.16 -1.56 -6.50
N SER A 14 -33.94 -1.39 -5.42
CA SER A 14 -33.67 -0.31 -4.47
C SER A 14 -32.25 -0.45 -3.91
N PRO A 15 -31.38 0.58 -4.08
CA PRO A 15 -30.01 0.57 -3.56
C PRO A 15 -29.93 0.47 -2.02
N GLU A 16 -31.05 0.60 -1.31
CA GLU A 16 -31.15 0.45 0.15
C GLU A 16 -31.21 -1.03 0.59
N SER A 17 -31.55 -1.93 -0.33
CA SER A 17 -31.58 -3.37 -0.05
C SER A 17 -30.18 -3.98 -0.03
N LEU A 18 -29.30 -3.55 -0.95
CA LEU A 18 -27.95 -4.08 -1.16
C LEU A 18 -26.93 -3.63 -0.11
N ALA A 19 -25.97 -4.51 0.22
CA ALA A 19 -24.87 -4.19 1.13
C ALA A 19 -23.77 -3.36 0.47
N MET A 20 -23.59 -3.47 -0.85
CA MET A 20 -22.74 -2.60 -1.66
C MET A 20 -23.48 -2.10 -2.91
N VAL A 21 -23.25 -0.83 -3.24
CA VAL A 21 -23.80 -0.13 -4.41
C VAL A 21 -22.63 0.47 -5.18
N ALA A 22 -22.55 0.22 -6.49
CA ALA A 22 -21.61 0.86 -7.39
C ALA A 22 -22.39 1.79 -8.34
N ASP A 23 -21.77 2.89 -8.76
CA ASP A 23 -22.36 3.76 -9.77
C ASP A 23 -22.13 3.14 -11.16
N VAL A 24 -23.09 2.38 -11.68
CA VAL A 24 -22.96 1.62 -12.95
C VAL A 24 -24.09 1.95 -13.94
N GLN A 25 -23.75 2.65 -15.03
CA GLN A 25 -24.67 2.97 -16.13
C GLN A 25 -24.47 1.99 -17.30
N TYR A 26 -25.30 0.96 -17.37
CA TYR A 26 -25.09 -0.22 -18.22
C TYR A 26 -25.42 -0.05 -19.72
N HIS A 27 -26.08 1.04 -20.13
CA HIS A 27 -26.70 1.17 -21.46
C HIS A 27 -26.36 2.46 -22.23
N GLU A 28 -25.37 3.27 -21.82
CA GLU A 28 -25.14 4.60 -22.44
C GLU A 28 -24.10 4.63 -23.59
N PRO A 29 -24.47 5.08 -24.81
CA PRO A 29 -23.55 5.52 -25.84
C PRO A 29 -23.41 7.06 -25.88
N TYR A 30 -22.17 7.54 -25.79
CA TYR A 30 -21.67 8.91 -25.99
C TYR A 30 -22.64 10.10 -25.95
N LEU A 31 -22.66 10.76 -24.79
CA LEU A 31 -22.39 12.21 -24.73
C LEU A 31 -21.27 12.47 -23.71
N SER A 32 -20.85 13.72 -23.55
CA SER A 32 -19.85 14.15 -22.56
C SER A 32 -20.40 14.13 -21.11
N ALA A 33 -21.10 13.06 -20.72
CA ALA A 33 -22.04 13.06 -19.60
C ALA A 33 -21.90 11.92 -18.59
N ALA A 34 -21.33 10.75 -18.95
CA ALA A 34 -21.07 9.67 -17.99
C ALA A 34 -20.18 10.17 -16.83
N LEU A 35 -20.77 10.34 -15.65
CA LEU A 35 -20.20 11.07 -14.52
C LEU A 35 -18.89 10.42 -14.03
N ASN A 36 -18.93 9.09 -13.91
CA ASN A 36 -17.79 8.21 -13.63
C ASN A 36 -16.57 8.46 -14.53
N ARG A 37 -16.76 8.65 -15.85
CA ARG A 37 -15.64 8.90 -16.78
C ARG A 37 -15.05 10.32 -16.62
N LYS A 38 -15.79 11.26 -16.06
CA LYS A 38 -15.27 12.61 -15.74
C LYS A 38 -14.40 12.62 -14.48
N PHE A 39 -14.69 11.74 -13.52
CA PHE A 39 -13.89 11.64 -12.31
C PHE A 39 -12.59 10.83 -12.52
N ARG A 40 -12.52 9.96 -13.52
CA ARG A 40 -11.28 9.28 -13.91
C ARG A 40 -10.18 10.30 -14.27
N GLY A 41 -9.12 10.35 -13.48
CA GLY A 41 -8.03 11.33 -13.60
C GLY A 41 -8.21 12.62 -12.78
N ILE A 42 -9.33 12.76 -12.06
CA ILE A 42 -9.57 13.78 -11.02
C ILE A 42 -9.57 13.12 -9.63
N VAL A 43 -10.08 11.90 -9.54
CA VAL A 43 -10.15 11.07 -8.34
C VAL A 43 -9.23 9.86 -8.56
N ASP A 44 -8.36 9.58 -7.60
CA ASP A 44 -7.48 8.40 -7.64
C ASP A 44 -8.25 7.12 -7.23
N PRO A 45 -7.84 5.92 -7.70
CA PRO A 45 -8.33 4.68 -7.11
C PRO A 45 -7.86 4.53 -5.66
N GLY A 46 -8.75 4.02 -4.80
CA GLY A 46 -8.50 3.77 -3.38
C GLY A 46 -9.73 3.89 -2.47
N PHE A 47 -9.52 3.70 -1.16
CA PHE A 47 -10.56 3.77 -0.13
C PHE A 47 -10.57 5.12 0.59
N TYR A 48 -11.74 5.74 0.71
CA TYR A 48 -11.95 7.07 1.28
C TYR A 48 -12.64 7.07 2.66
N ALA A 49 -13.43 6.02 2.93
CA ALA A 49 -14.17 5.83 4.16
C ALA A 49 -14.56 4.36 4.33
N GLY A 50 -14.63 3.85 5.56
CA GLY A 50 -15.15 2.50 5.84
C GLY A 50 -14.30 1.37 5.24
N PHE A 51 -14.96 0.27 4.87
CA PHE A 51 -14.35 -0.97 4.38
C PHE A 51 -13.34 -1.59 5.38
N LEU A 52 -13.46 -1.35 6.69
CA LEU A 52 -12.42 -1.77 7.65
C LEU A 52 -12.60 -3.26 8.01
N PRO A 53 -11.57 -4.11 7.81
CA PRO A 53 -11.65 -5.53 8.18
C PRO A 53 -11.43 -5.72 9.70
N LYS A 54 -12.30 -6.50 10.33
CA LYS A 54 -12.22 -6.91 11.74
C LYS A 54 -12.65 -8.38 11.92
N PRO A 55 -12.31 -9.04 13.03
CA PRO A 55 -12.89 -10.33 13.40
C PRO A 55 -14.43 -10.30 13.43
N GLY A 56 -15.06 -11.23 12.70
CA GLY A 56 -16.53 -11.38 12.65
C GLY A 56 -17.09 -12.44 13.60
N GLY A 57 -16.23 -13.14 14.34
CA GLY A 57 -16.58 -14.28 15.17
C GLY A 57 -16.47 -15.62 14.43
N GLY A 58 -15.81 -16.60 15.06
CA GLY A 58 -15.42 -17.84 14.40
C GLY A 58 -14.54 -17.57 13.17
N MET A 59 -14.71 -18.38 12.12
CA MET A 59 -13.94 -18.31 10.87
C MET A 59 -14.42 -17.23 9.89
N ASN A 60 -15.12 -16.21 10.38
CA ASN A 60 -15.66 -15.12 9.57
C ASN A 60 -14.85 -13.84 9.72
N LEU A 61 -14.48 -13.24 8.59
CA LEU A 61 -13.96 -11.89 8.51
C LEU A 61 -15.12 -10.92 8.29
N LEU A 62 -15.23 -9.88 9.11
CA LEU A 62 -16.27 -8.86 8.98
C LEU A 62 -15.66 -7.58 8.42
N ILE A 63 -16.10 -7.15 7.25
CA ILE A 63 -15.73 -5.86 6.68
C ILE A 63 -16.79 -4.84 7.10
N THR A 64 -16.40 -3.72 7.71
CA THR A 64 -17.37 -2.71 8.16
C THR A 64 -17.76 -1.71 7.09
N SER A 65 -19.03 -1.31 7.09
CA SER A 65 -19.51 -0.17 6.31
C SER A 65 -19.19 1.16 6.99
N VAL A 66 -19.14 1.22 8.32
CA VAL A 66 -18.91 2.46 9.09
C VAL A 66 -17.46 2.62 9.55
N ASP A 67 -17.06 3.88 9.70
CA ASP A 67 -15.74 4.36 10.16
C ASP A 67 -15.95 5.68 10.91
N GLY A 68 -15.91 5.64 12.25
CA GLY A 68 -16.26 6.79 13.11
C GLY A 68 -17.65 7.33 12.83
N ASP A 69 -17.75 8.63 12.58
CA ASP A 69 -19.01 9.35 12.29
C ASP A 69 -19.58 9.08 10.89
N LYS A 70 -18.87 8.32 10.03
CA LYS A 70 -19.28 8.06 8.64
C LYS A 70 -20.28 6.90 8.56
N THR A 71 -21.45 7.19 8.01
CA THR A 71 -22.59 6.24 7.93
C THR A 71 -22.50 5.20 6.81
N ALA A 72 -21.56 5.35 5.87
CA ALA A 72 -21.26 4.38 4.82
C ALA A 72 -19.81 4.53 4.34
N GLY A 73 -19.26 3.44 3.81
CA GLY A 73 -17.92 3.41 3.23
C GLY A 73 -17.94 3.91 1.79
N ALA A 74 -16.85 4.50 1.33
CA ALA A 74 -16.67 4.95 -0.05
C ALA A 74 -15.30 4.53 -0.58
N ALA A 75 -15.26 3.98 -1.79
CA ALA A 75 -14.05 3.62 -2.54
C ALA A 75 -14.22 3.98 -4.02
N SER A 76 -13.11 4.24 -4.71
CA SER A 76 -13.06 4.43 -6.17
C SER A 76 -12.19 3.35 -6.79
N VAL A 77 -12.66 2.69 -7.85
CA VAL A 77 -11.99 1.56 -8.50
C VAL A 77 -11.91 1.80 -10.01
N ASP A 78 -10.71 1.74 -10.58
CA ASP A 78 -10.53 1.83 -12.03
C ASP A 78 -10.95 0.52 -12.71
N ILE A 79 -11.73 0.62 -13.79
CA ILE A 79 -12.14 -0.50 -14.65
C ILE A 79 -11.61 -0.23 -16.06
N GLY A 80 -10.58 -0.98 -16.44
CA GLY A 80 -9.88 -0.85 -17.72
C GLY A 80 -9.28 0.54 -17.96
N GLU A 81 -9.07 0.85 -19.24
CA GLU A 81 -8.42 2.10 -19.67
C GLU A 81 -9.35 3.33 -19.62
N PHE A 82 -10.67 3.15 -19.50
CA PHE A 82 -11.63 4.24 -19.75
C PHE A 82 -12.65 4.52 -18.65
N TYR A 83 -12.75 3.65 -17.63
CA TYR A 83 -13.80 3.78 -16.61
C TYR A 83 -13.20 3.80 -15.20
N GLN A 84 -13.90 4.47 -14.30
CA GLN A 84 -13.63 4.49 -12.88
C GLN A 84 -14.99 4.46 -12.19
N VAL A 85 -15.18 3.54 -11.25
CA VAL A 85 -16.47 3.25 -10.62
C VAL A 85 -16.37 3.55 -9.13
N THR A 86 -17.26 4.41 -8.63
CA THR A 86 -17.39 4.64 -7.19
C THR A 86 -18.24 3.54 -6.56
N ILE A 87 -17.75 2.94 -5.47
CA ILE A 87 -18.44 1.90 -4.71
C ILE A 87 -18.73 2.39 -3.29
N GLN A 88 -20.00 2.36 -2.91
CA GLN A 88 -20.48 2.64 -1.56
C GLN A 88 -20.77 1.33 -0.80
N HIS A 89 -20.20 1.18 0.39
CA HIS A 89 -20.45 0.06 1.30
C HIS A 89 -21.42 0.49 2.40
N ARG A 90 -22.63 -0.09 2.39
CA ARG A 90 -23.79 0.38 3.18
C ARG A 90 -24.11 -0.46 4.40
N LYS A 91 -23.75 -1.75 4.41
CA LYS A 91 -23.98 -2.69 5.51
C LYS A 91 -22.76 -3.61 5.64
N ASP A 92 -22.32 -3.87 6.86
CA ASP A 92 -21.19 -4.78 7.12
C ASP A 92 -21.36 -6.13 6.39
N ILE A 93 -20.29 -6.62 5.75
CA ILE A 93 -20.27 -7.90 5.01
C ILE A 93 -19.39 -8.90 5.76
N SER A 94 -19.95 -10.08 6.01
CA SER A 94 -19.25 -11.22 6.62
C SER A 94 -18.77 -12.20 5.54
N LEU A 95 -17.49 -12.54 5.57
CA LEU A 95 -16.83 -13.44 4.63
C LEU A 95 -16.31 -14.67 5.38
N ALA A 96 -16.85 -15.84 5.07
CA ALA A 96 -16.38 -17.12 5.63
C ALA A 96 -15.07 -17.55 4.97
N LEU A 97 -14.03 -17.76 5.77
CA LEU A 97 -12.70 -18.20 5.31
C LEU A 97 -12.37 -19.58 5.91
N ASN A 98 -11.44 -20.32 5.29
CA ASN A 98 -11.00 -21.63 5.78
C ASN A 98 -9.57 -21.54 6.32
N ALA A 99 -9.30 -22.25 7.43
CA ALA A 99 -8.00 -22.28 8.10
C ALA A 99 -6.88 -22.88 7.24
N GLY A 100 -5.63 -22.60 7.60
CA GLY A 100 -4.45 -23.09 6.89
C GLY A 100 -4.18 -22.44 5.53
N LYS A 101 -4.69 -21.22 5.30
CA LYS A 101 -4.53 -20.47 4.04
C LYS A 101 -4.37 -18.98 4.34
N LYS A 102 -3.52 -18.31 3.56
CA LYS A 102 -3.51 -16.85 3.43
C LYS A 102 -4.49 -16.43 2.34
N TYR A 103 -5.28 -15.40 2.57
CA TYR A 103 -6.21 -14.83 1.60
C TYR A 103 -5.84 -13.38 1.27
N ALA A 104 -6.04 -12.95 0.03
CA ALA A 104 -6.31 -11.55 -0.29
C ALA A 104 -7.82 -11.37 -0.31
N ILE A 105 -8.28 -10.33 0.39
CA ILE A 105 -9.66 -9.90 0.42
C ILE A 105 -9.75 -8.69 -0.49
N VAL A 106 -10.41 -8.87 -1.61
CA VAL A 106 -10.41 -7.92 -2.72
C VAL A 106 -11.79 -7.34 -2.89
N LEU A 107 -11.89 -6.01 -2.90
CA LEU A 107 -13.07 -5.33 -3.41
C LEU A 107 -12.99 -5.34 -4.93
N LYS A 108 -13.93 -6.02 -5.58
CA LYS A 108 -14.05 -6.05 -7.04
C LYS A 108 -15.22 -5.20 -7.49
N GLY A 109 -14.95 -4.19 -8.30
CA GLY A 109 -15.94 -3.52 -9.14
C GLY A 109 -16.08 -4.28 -10.47
N ARG A 110 -17.29 -4.32 -11.03
CA ARG A 110 -17.54 -4.85 -12.37
C ARG A 110 -18.34 -3.85 -13.18
N TYR A 111 -17.78 -3.44 -14.31
CA TYR A 111 -18.46 -2.65 -15.32
C TYR A 111 -18.07 -3.15 -16.70
N LEU A 112 -19.06 -3.48 -17.53
CA LEU A 112 -18.89 -3.77 -18.95
C LEU A 112 -20.08 -3.17 -19.68
N LEU A 113 -19.80 -2.42 -20.76
CA LEU A 113 -20.83 -1.71 -21.52
C LEU A 113 -21.79 -2.71 -22.18
N GLY A 114 -23.08 -2.59 -21.91
CA GLY A 114 -24.13 -3.47 -22.43
C GLY A 114 -24.46 -4.69 -21.57
N GLU A 115 -23.73 -4.94 -20.47
CA GLU A 115 -23.99 -6.08 -19.57
C GLU A 115 -24.78 -5.66 -18.32
N ASP A 116 -25.85 -6.40 -18.05
CA ASP A 116 -26.66 -6.23 -16.85
C ASP A 116 -25.94 -6.74 -15.59
N THR A 117 -26.15 -6.08 -14.46
CA THR A 117 -25.66 -6.47 -13.13
C THR A 117 -26.78 -6.41 -12.09
N TYR A 118 -26.62 -7.03 -10.92
CA TYR A 118 -27.58 -7.00 -9.80
C TYR A 118 -27.97 -5.59 -9.31
N GLN A 119 -27.29 -4.52 -9.73
CA GLN A 119 -27.66 -3.13 -9.41
C GLN A 119 -28.51 -2.46 -10.50
N VAL A 120 -28.49 -2.99 -11.73
CA VAL A 120 -29.33 -2.51 -12.84
C VAL A 120 -30.48 -3.47 -13.19
N ASN A 121 -30.36 -4.75 -12.87
CA ASN A 121 -31.37 -5.78 -13.11
C ASN A 121 -31.27 -6.88 -12.03
N THR A 122 -32.35 -7.11 -11.29
CA THR A 122 -32.40 -8.13 -10.23
C THR A 122 -32.27 -9.58 -10.72
N ALA A 123 -32.44 -9.83 -12.02
CA ALA A 123 -32.26 -11.15 -12.62
C ALA A 123 -30.81 -11.43 -13.10
N SER A 124 -29.93 -10.42 -13.16
CA SER A 124 -28.54 -10.64 -13.59
C SER A 124 -27.73 -11.33 -12.49
N HIS A 125 -27.03 -12.41 -12.83
CA HIS A 125 -26.14 -13.11 -11.90
C HIS A 125 -24.80 -12.38 -11.64
N ILE A 126 -24.57 -11.20 -12.22
CA ILE A 126 -23.31 -10.46 -12.12
C ILE A 126 -23.40 -9.40 -11.02
N HIS A 127 -22.56 -9.51 -10.00
CA HIS A 127 -22.43 -8.47 -8.98
C HIS A 127 -21.62 -7.27 -9.52
N ALA A 128 -22.20 -6.06 -9.51
CA ALA A 128 -21.49 -4.83 -9.88
C ALA A 128 -20.43 -4.40 -8.84
N ALA A 129 -20.62 -4.76 -7.58
CA ALA A 129 -19.57 -4.75 -6.56
C ALA A 129 -19.67 -6.01 -5.69
N GLU A 130 -18.55 -6.67 -5.46
CA GLU A 130 -18.44 -7.86 -4.60
C GLU A 130 -17.11 -7.87 -3.84
N PHE A 131 -17.08 -8.53 -2.68
CA PHE A 131 -15.81 -8.92 -2.07
C PHE A 131 -15.45 -10.34 -2.51
N VAL A 132 -14.22 -10.51 -2.98
CA VAL A 132 -13.69 -11.83 -3.38
C VAL A 132 -12.55 -12.18 -2.44
N ALA A 133 -12.67 -13.31 -1.74
CA ALA A 133 -11.57 -13.91 -0.99
C ALA A 133 -10.81 -14.88 -1.92
N ARG A 134 -9.57 -14.54 -2.27
CA ARG A 134 -8.70 -15.41 -3.08
C ARG A 134 -7.52 -15.88 -2.26
N THR A 135 -7.03 -17.09 -2.49
CA THR A 135 -5.79 -17.56 -1.85
C THR A 135 -4.62 -16.68 -2.29
N TYR A 136 -3.93 -16.09 -1.32
CA TYR A 136 -2.77 -15.23 -1.57
C TYR A 136 -1.52 -16.08 -1.76
N THR A 137 -0.74 -15.70 -2.75
CA THR A 137 0.63 -16.20 -2.98
C THR A 137 1.53 -14.98 -3.17
N ASP A 138 2.83 -15.14 -3.01
CA ASP A 138 3.77 -14.00 -3.17
C ASP A 138 3.84 -13.49 -4.62
N SER A 139 3.24 -14.24 -5.57
CA SER A 139 3.01 -13.88 -6.96
C SER A 139 1.62 -13.28 -7.24
N TYR A 140 0.78 -13.06 -6.23
CA TYR A 140 -0.56 -12.53 -6.41
C TYR A 140 -0.52 -11.11 -6.98
N GLN A 141 -1.34 -10.83 -7.98
CA GLN A 141 -1.54 -9.51 -8.56
C GLN A 141 -3.04 -9.20 -8.56
N LEU A 142 -3.40 -7.95 -8.29
CA LEU A 142 -4.77 -7.49 -8.45
C LEU A 142 -5.16 -7.52 -9.93
N GLY A 143 -6.35 -8.04 -10.24
CA GLY A 143 -6.90 -7.99 -11.59
C GLY A 143 -7.45 -6.62 -11.95
N ASP A 144 -7.96 -6.48 -13.16
CA ASP A 144 -8.72 -5.29 -13.55
C ASP A 144 -10.00 -5.16 -12.69
N GLY A 145 -10.30 -3.93 -12.27
CA GLY A 145 -11.40 -3.61 -11.37
C GLY A 145 -11.25 -4.09 -9.93
N GLU A 146 -10.04 -4.23 -9.40
CA GLU A 146 -9.79 -4.81 -8.07
C GLU A 146 -8.93 -3.92 -7.14
N LEU A 147 -9.39 -3.74 -5.90
CA LEU A 147 -8.60 -3.14 -4.81
C LEU A 147 -8.40 -4.13 -3.66
N LEU A 148 -7.18 -4.18 -3.12
CA LEU A 148 -6.88 -4.96 -1.92
C LEU A 148 -7.42 -4.26 -0.66
N VAL A 149 -8.28 -4.95 0.09
CA VAL A 149 -8.86 -4.48 1.36
C VAL A 149 -7.96 -4.88 2.53
N CYS A 150 -7.48 -6.12 2.52
CA CYS A 150 -6.48 -6.69 3.41
C CYS A 150 -5.98 -8.02 2.87
N THR A 151 -4.84 -8.49 3.39
CA THR A 151 -4.57 -9.92 3.43
C THR A 151 -4.96 -10.50 4.79
N VAL A 152 -5.39 -11.77 4.82
CA VAL A 152 -5.70 -12.47 6.06
C VAL A 152 -4.93 -13.78 6.09
N ASN A 153 -3.95 -13.89 6.99
CA ASN A 153 -3.12 -15.08 7.15
C ASN A 153 -3.70 -15.97 8.26
N ILE A 154 -4.39 -17.05 7.91
CA ILE A 154 -5.04 -17.93 8.89
C ILE A 154 -4.22 -19.21 9.04
N PRO A 155 -3.56 -19.44 10.20
CA PRO A 155 -2.82 -20.67 10.45
C PRO A 155 -3.70 -21.94 10.40
N ALA A 156 -3.08 -23.09 10.21
CA ALA A 156 -3.78 -24.38 10.28
C ALA A 156 -4.21 -24.68 11.73
N GLY A 157 -5.38 -25.32 11.90
CA GLY A 157 -5.92 -25.69 13.22
C GLY A 157 -6.61 -24.55 13.99
N VAL A 158 -6.59 -23.33 13.48
CA VAL A 158 -7.32 -22.18 14.06
C VAL A 158 -8.81 -22.27 13.75
N SER A 159 -9.65 -21.95 14.74
CA SER A 159 -11.12 -21.93 14.65
C SER A 159 -11.74 -20.52 14.71
N THR A 160 -10.93 -19.48 14.94
CA THR A 160 -11.38 -18.08 14.96
C THR A 160 -10.38 -17.14 14.28
N ILE A 161 -10.86 -16.17 13.50
CA ILE A 161 -10.00 -15.11 12.96
C ILE A 161 -9.74 -14.07 14.05
N THR A 162 -8.46 -13.78 14.33
CA THR A 162 -8.05 -12.71 15.26
C THR A 162 -7.61 -11.46 14.50
N GLN A 163 -7.52 -10.32 15.19
CA GLN A 163 -7.08 -9.06 14.55
C GLN A 163 -5.65 -9.16 14.00
N GLU A 164 -4.76 -9.90 14.67
CA GLU A 164 -3.37 -10.13 14.27
C GLU A 164 -3.23 -10.92 12.96
N MET A 165 -4.26 -11.67 12.57
CA MET A 165 -4.30 -12.39 11.30
C MET A 165 -4.63 -11.48 10.11
N ILE A 166 -5.08 -10.24 10.35
CA ILE A 166 -5.57 -9.29 9.36
C ILE A 166 -4.51 -8.21 9.12
N ASP A 167 -4.02 -8.11 7.88
CA ASP A 167 -3.02 -7.13 7.46
C ASP A 167 -3.60 -6.17 6.42
N THR A 168 -3.68 -4.89 6.76
CA THR A 168 -4.15 -3.80 5.89
C THR A 168 -3.02 -2.92 5.35
N SER A 169 -1.74 -3.27 5.56
CA SER A 169 -0.60 -2.43 5.19
C SER A 169 -0.51 -2.12 3.69
N GLU A 170 -0.87 -3.09 2.85
CA GLU A 170 -0.91 -2.97 1.38
C GLU A 170 -2.19 -2.25 0.85
N ARG A 171 -3.09 -1.79 1.72
CA ARG A 171 -4.35 -1.14 1.32
C ARG A 171 -4.13 0.33 0.95
N ILE A 172 -4.53 0.69 -0.27
CA ILE A 172 -4.48 2.08 -0.77
C ILE A 172 -5.62 2.92 -0.14
N ASN A 173 -5.32 3.54 1.01
CA ASN A 173 -6.19 4.55 1.61
C ASN A 173 -5.91 5.94 1.02
N ARG A 174 -6.97 6.66 0.69
CA ARG A 174 -6.94 8.01 0.13
C ARG A 174 -7.78 8.92 1.03
N THR A 175 -7.21 10.02 1.50
CA THR A 175 -8.03 11.09 2.11
C THR A 175 -8.76 11.82 0.97
N ILE A 176 -10.04 12.18 1.13
CA ILE A 176 -10.69 13.15 0.21
C ILE A 176 -10.11 14.54 0.53
N GLY A 177 -8.90 14.79 0.03
CA GLY A 177 -8.14 16.02 0.22
C GLY A 177 -8.35 17.01 -0.91
N ILE A 178 -9.60 17.45 -1.11
CA ILE A 178 -9.92 18.56 -2.02
C ILE A 178 -10.25 19.78 -1.16
N ASP A 179 -9.38 20.78 -1.17
CA ASP A 179 -9.62 22.05 -0.47
C ASP A 179 -10.65 22.89 -1.25
N ILE A 180 -11.71 23.36 -0.61
CA ILE A 180 -12.69 24.26 -1.24
C ILE A 180 -12.22 25.72 -1.06
N SER A 181 -12.01 26.44 -2.16
CA SER A 181 -11.44 27.80 -2.16
C SER A 181 -12.32 28.83 -2.88
N ASP A 182 -12.33 30.04 -2.32
CA ASP A 182 -12.96 31.25 -2.91
C ASP A 182 -12.13 31.91 -4.02
N SER A 183 -10.98 31.33 -4.38
CA SER A 183 -10.08 31.83 -5.42
C SER A 183 -10.56 31.46 -6.82
N VAL A 184 -10.62 32.45 -7.72
CA VAL A 184 -10.94 32.26 -9.14
C VAL A 184 -9.69 32.11 -10.03
N THR A 185 -8.51 31.97 -9.42
CA THR A 185 -7.21 31.95 -10.12
C THR A 185 -6.28 30.83 -9.66
N SER A 186 -6.80 29.84 -8.90
CA SER A 186 -5.99 28.69 -8.47
C SER A 186 -5.56 27.84 -9.67
N THR A 187 -4.28 27.48 -9.72
CA THR A 187 -3.72 26.51 -10.67
C THR A 187 -3.41 25.15 -10.02
N ARG A 188 -3.72 25.00 -8.73
CA ARG A 188 -3.57 23.74 -7.97
C ARG A 188 -4.71 22.77 -8.30
N SER A 189 -4.37 21.52 -8.60
CA SER A 189 -5.32 20.46 -8.97
C SER A 189 -6.09 19.86 -7.78
N ASP A 190 -5.60 20.07 -6.55
CA ASP A 190 -6.18 19.62 -5.29
C ASP A 190 -7.12 20.67 -4.64
N VAL A 191 -7.50 21.71 -5.39
CA VAL A 191 -8.34 22.83 -4.90
C VAL A 191 -9.59 22.99 -5.78
N ALA A 192 -10.77 22.77 -5.21
CA ALA A 192 -12.05 23.00 -5.89
C ALA A 192 -12.58 24.42 -5.66
N ALA A 193 -13.27 24.97 -6.66
CA ALA A 193 -13.90 26.29 -6.57
C ALA A 193 -15.15 26.24 -5.67
N SER A 194 -15.23 27.15 -4.70
CA SER A 194 -16.44 27.36 -3.90
C SER A 194 -17.58 27.98 -4.73
N SER A 195 -18.81 27.95 -4.21
CA SER A 195 -19.94 28.68 -4.81
C SER A 195 -19.69 30.19 -4.90
N LEU A 196 -18.88 30.77 -4.00
CA LEU A 196 -18.48 32.17 -4.04
C LEU A 196 -17.41 32.43 -5.11
N ALA A 197 -16.46 31.52 -5.32
CA ALA A 197 -15.53 31.59 -6.47
C ALA A 197 -16.32 31.55 -7.79
N VAL A 198 -17.24 30.60 -7.95
CA VAL A 198 -18.11 30.49 -9.13
C VAL A 198 -18.92 31.77 -9.34
N LYS A 199 -19.49 32.36 -8.28
CA LYS A 199 -20.21 33.64 -8.40
C LYS A 199 -19.31 34.81 -8.79
N LYS A 200 -18.10 34.93 -8.21
CA LYS A 200 -17.11 35.96 -8.61
C LYS A 200 -16.72 35.82 -10.08
N ALA A 201 -16.52 34.60 -10.58
CA ALA A 201 -16.23 34.34 -11.98
C ALA A 201 -17.42 34.70 -12.90
N TYR A 202 -18.66 34.40 -12.48
CA TYR A 202 -19.87 34.79 -13.19
C TYR A 202 -20.05 36.32 -13.25
N ASP A 203 -19.87 37.02 -12.14
CA ASP A 203 -20.00 38.49 -12.09
C ASP A 203 -18.91 39.18 -12.96
N LEU A 204 -17.69 38.61 -13.01
CA LEU A 204 -16.60 39.05 -13.89
C LEU A 204 -16.88 38.78 -15.37
N ALA A 205 -17.51 37.65 -15.71
CA ALA A 205 -17.94 37.36 -17.08
C ALA A 205 -19.10 38.27 -17.50
N LYS A 206 -20.05 38.53 -16.60
CA LYS A 206 -21.22 39.38 -16.82
C LYS A 206 -20.84 40.84 -17.10
N SER A 207 -19.83 41.38 -16.42
CA SER A 207 -19.35 42.75 -16.68
C SER A 207 -18.64 42.92 -18.03
N LYS A 208 -18.14 41.82 -18.64
CA LYS A 208 -17.54 41.82 -19.98
C LYS A 208 -18.54 41.70 -21.13
N TYR A 209 -19.80 41.33 -20.87
CA TYR A 209 -20.79 40.99 -21.91
C TYR A 209 -22.16 41.69 -21.77
N THR A 210 -22.24 42.81 -21.07
CA THR A 210 -23.41 43.71 -21.14
C THR A 210 -23.32 44.62 -22.38
N ALA A 211 -24.34 44.57 -23.24
CA ALA A 211 -24.47 45.51 -24.37
C ALA A 211 -24.73 46.94 -23.85
N GLN A 212 -24.13 47.93 -24.51
CA GLN A 212 -24.27 49.35 -24.19
C GLN A 212 -24.77 50.13 -25.40
N ASP A 213 -25.29 51.34 -25.18
CA ASP A 213 -25.68 52.26 -26.25
C ASP A 213 -24.43 52.74 -27.03
N ALA A 214 -24.59 53.06 -28.31
CA ALA A 214 -23.47 53.55 -29.10
C ALA A 214 -23.20 55.03 -28.82
N SER A 215 -21.93 55.40 -28.88
CA SER A 215 -21.45 56.77 -28.88
C SER A 215 -20.53 56.99 -30.09
N THR A 216 -20.04 58.23 -30.27
CA THR A 216 -19.02 58.55 -31.27
C THR A 216 -17.66 57.87 -31.01
N THR A 217 -17.45 57.30 -29.82
CA THR A 217 -16.20 56.62 -29.41
C THR A 217 -16.38 55.13 -29.10
N GLN A 218 -17.61 54.64 -28.98
CA GLN A 218 -17.92 53.26 -28.56
C GLN A 218 -19.06 52.67 -29.42
N LYS A 219 -18.84 51.46 -29.94
CA LYS A 219 -19.88 50.72 -30.69
C LYS A 219 -20.94 50.18 -29.72
N GLY A 220 -22.20 50.29 -30.10
CA GLY A 220 -23.35 49.89 -29.29
C GLY A 220 -24.66 49.95 -30.08
N LEU A 221 -25.80 50.08 -29.38
CA LEU A 221 -27.13 50.20 -29.98
C LEU A 221 -27.57 51.67 -30.15
N VAL A 222 -28.35 52.00 -31.18
CA VAL A 222 -28.81 53.39 -31.49
C VAL A 222 -30.28 53.39 -31.92
N GLN A 223 -31.03 54.41 -31.51
CA GLN A 223 -32.43 54.64 -31.91
C GLN A 223 -32.54 55.65 -33.07
N LEU A 224 -33.54 55.50 -33.94
CA LEU A 224 -33.70 56.30 -35.17
C LEU A 224 -34.79 57.38 -35.05
N SER A 225 -34.58 58.57 -35.62
CA SER A 225 -35.52 59.71 -35.56
C SER A 225 -35.76 60.38 -36.92
N SER A 226 -37.01 60.75 -37.19
CA SER A 226 -37.43 61.38 -38.47
C SER A 226 -37.76 62.87 -38.37
N ALA A 227 -37.39 63.54 -37.28
CA ALA A 227 -37.64 64.98 -37.09
C ALA A 227 -36.61 65.84 -37.83
N THR A 228 -37.08 66.86 -38.57
CA THR A 228 -36.25 67.75 -39.41
C THR A 228 -35.48 68.82 -38.61
N ASN A 229 -35.76 68.92 -37.31
CA ASN A 229 -35.21 69.90 -36.37
C ASN A 229 -34.65 69.23 -35.10
N SER A 230 -34.34 67.93 -35.15
CA SER A 230 -33.78 67.23 -33.98
C SER A 230 -32.37 67.72 -33.69
N THR A 231 -32.13 68.08 -32.42
CA THR A 231 -30.81 68.44 -31.88
C THR A 231 -30.22 67.31 -31.03
N SER A 232 -30.71 66.09 -31.19
CA SER A 232 -30.28 64.94 -30.38
C SER A 232 -29.04 64.28 -30.98
N GLU A 233 -27.98 64.17 -30.19
CA GLU A 233 -26.73 63.50 -30.58
C GLU A 233 -26.75 61.98 -30.35
N VAL A 234 -27.79 61.45 -29.68
CA VAL A 234 -27.97 60.03 -29.36
C VAL A 234 -28.98 59.30 -30.26
N LEU A 235 -29.62 60.03 -31.19
CA LEU A 235 -30.55 59.50 -32.17
C LEU A 235 -30.02 59.72 -33.59
N ALA A 236 -30.01 58.69 -34.43
CA ALA A 236 -29.60 58.87 -35.82
C ALA A 236 -30.77 59.33 -36.72
N ALA A 237 -30.54 60.36 -37.53
CA ALA A 237 -31.55 60.93 -38.42
C ALA A 237 -31.90 59.99 -39.59
N THR A 238 -33.19 59.84 -39.89
CA THR A 238 -33.65 59.05 -41.04
C THR A 238 -33.58 59.84 -42.35
N PRO A 239 -33.53 59.16 -43.52
CA PRO A 239 -33.58 59.83 -44.83
C PRO A 239 -34.79 60.77 -45.03
N LYS A 240 -35.90 60.51 -44.32
CA LYS A 240 -37.11 61.35 -44.35
C LYS A 240 -36.86 62.74 -43.75
N ALA A 241 -36.08 62.84 -42.67
CA ALA A 241 -35.72 64.11 -42.05
C ALA A 241 -34.83 64.95 -42.97
N VAL A 242 -33.84 64.31 -43.60
CA VAL A 242 -32.86 64.99 -44.48
C VAL A 242 -33.54 65.61 -45.70
N LYS A 243 -34.45 64.88 -46.38
CA LYS A 243 -35.12 65.39 -47.58
C LYS A 243 -35.94 66.66 -47.30
N ALA A 244 -36.72 66.67 -46.23
CA ALA A 244 -37.63 67.78 -45.94
C ALA A 244 -36.89 69.08 -45.55
N ALA A 245 -35.67 69.00 -45.02
CA ALA A 245 -34.83 70.18 -44.78
C ALA A 245 -34.31 70.81 -46.10
N TYR A 246 -33.99 69.99 -47.11
CA TYR A 246 -33.52 70.45 -48.41
C TYR A 246 -34.60 71.23 -49.18
N ASP A 247 -35.83 70.70 -49.23
CA ASP A 247 -36.94 71.31 -49.96
C ASP A 247 -37.28 72.72 -49.44
N LEU A 248 -37.06 73.00 -48.15
CA LEU A 248 -37.32 74.29 -47.50
C LEU A 248 -36.33 75.40 -47.93
N ALA A 249 -35.10 75.05 -48.32
CA ALA A 249 -34.04 76.01 -48.62
C ALA A 249 -34.22 76.72 -49.98
N ASN A 250 -34.96 76.11 -50.91
CA ASN A 250 -34.94 76.46 -52.33
C ASN A 250 -35.92 77.57 -52.76
N GLY A 251 -36.77 78.09 -51.87
CA GLY A 251 -38.00 78.82 -52.25
C GLY A 251 -38.06 80.34 -52.09
N LYS A 252 -36.95 81.10 -52.03
CA LYS A 252 -36.94 82.41 -51.32
C LYS A 252 -36.50 83.71 -52.05
N TYR A 253 -36.57 83.81 -53.39
CA TYR A 253 -36.06 85.01 -54.13
C TYR A 253 -37.04 85.67 -55.13
N THR A 254 -37.78 86.70 -54.69
CA THR A 254 -38.40 87.80 -55.50
C THR A 254 -38.70 88.99 -54.57
N ALA A 255 -38.15 90.20 -54.78
CA ALA A 255 -38.38 91.37 -53.91
C ALA A 255 -38.22 92.76 -54.60
N GLN A 256 -38.83 93.79 -53.99
CA GLN A 256 -38.98 95.20 -54.45
C GLN A 256 -37.71 96.06 -54.22
N ASP A 257 -37.79 97.40 -54.28
CA ASP A 257 -36.71 98.37 -53.97
C ASP A 257 -36.31 98.40 -52.47
N ALA A 258 -35.06 98.77 -52.16
CA ALA A 258 -34.51 98.72 -50.80
C ALA A 258 -34.51 100.07 -50.08
N THR A 259 -34.65 100.00 -48.76
CA THR A 259 -34.42 101.11 -47.81
C THR A 259 -33.56 100.60 -46.64
N THR A 260 -33.20 101.49 -45.72
CA THR A 260 -32.53 101.11 -44.46
C THR A 260 -33.40 100.28 -43.50
N THR A 261 -34.70 100.14 -43.79
CA THR A 261 -35.67 99.39 -42.97
C THR A 261 -36.38 98.25 -43.73
N GLN A 262 -36.29 98.20 -45.06
CA GLN A 262 -36.89 97.17 -45.92
C GLN A 262 -35.87 96.66 -46.95
N LYS A 263 -35.75 95.34 -47.08
CA LYS A 263 -34.81 94.71 -48.05
C LYS A 263 -35.36 94.76 -49.48
N GLY A 264 -34.48 95.07 -50.43
CA GLY A 264 -34.84 95.18 -51.85
C GLY A 264 -33.67 95.50 -52.78
N ILE A 265 -33.96 96.05 -53.97
CA ILE A 265 -33.02 96.47 -55.02
C ILE A 265 -32.65 97.97 -54.91
N VAL A 266 -31.41 98.34 -55.27
CA VAL A 266 -30.84 99.69 -55.09
C VAL A 266 -30.16 100.15 -56.38
N GLN A 267 -30.31 101.42 -56.77
CA GLN A 267 -29.57 102.01 -57.89
C GLN A 267 -28.13 102.41 -57.49
N LEU A 268 -27.18 102.30 -58.42
CA LEU A 268 -25.76 102.52 -58.15
C LEU A 268 -25.25 103.86 -58.71
N SER A 269 -24.46 104.63 -57.93
CA SER A 269 -23.80 105.88 -58.37
C SER A 269 -22.27 105.74 -58.51
N SER A 270 -21.67 106.48 -59.44
CA SER A 270 -20.20 106.53 -59.66
C SER A 270 -19.51 107.77 -59.08
N ASP A 271 -20.23 108.62 -58.34
CA ASP A 271 -19.70 109.91 -57.86
C ASP A 271 -18.87 109.72 -56.57
N THR A 272 -17.65 110.24 -56.54
CA THR A 272 -16.71 110.11 -55.40
C THR A 272 -17.01 111.05 -54.23
N ASN A 273 -18.01 111.92 -54.38
CA ASN A 273 -18.45 112.92 -53.41
C ASN A 273 -19.98 112.93 -53.23
N SER A 274 -20.66 111.84 -53.58
CA SER A 274 -22.12 111.72 -53.42
C SER A 274 -22.54 111.86 -51.96
N THR A 275 -23.65 112.58 -51.73
CA THR A 275 -24.32 112.72 -50.43
C THR A 275 -25.68 112.00 -50.38
N SER A 276 -26.00 111.18 -51.38
CA SER A 276 -27.27 110.45 -51.45
C SER A 276 -27.26 109.20 -50.55
N GLU A 277 -28.32 109.04 -49.75
CA GLU A 277 -28.52 107.86 -48.89
C GLU A 277 -29.36 106.74 -49.55
N THR A 278 -29.92 106.99 -50.74
CA THR A 278 -30.76 106.02 -51.49
C THR A 278 -30.04 105.37 -52.68
N LEU A 279 -28.80 105.76 -52.95
CA LEU A 279 -27.96 105.20 -54.00
C LEU A 279 -26.76 104.49 -53.37
N ALA A 280 -26.45 103.27 -53.82
CA ALA A 280 -25.25 102.58 -53.37
C ALA A 280 -24.04 103.02 -54.23
N ALA A 281 -22.91 103.31 -53.58
CA ALA A 281 -21.69 103.64 -54.30
C ALA A 281 -21.20 102.43 -55.12
N THR A 282 -21.01 102.63 -56.43
CA THR A 282 -20.38 101.63 -57.31
C THR A 282 -18.94 101.33 -56.85
N PRO A 283 -18.41 100.14 -57.20
CA PRO A 283 -16.97 99.87 -57.08
C PRO A 283 -16.09 100.93 -57.78
N LYS A 284 -16.59 101.64 -58.80
CA LYS A 284 -15.86 102.75 -59.45
C LYS A 284 -15.75 103.97 -58.53
N ALA A 285 -16.85 104.39 -57.89
CA ALA A 285 -16.82 105.47 -56.90
C ALA A 285 -15.92 105.11 -55.71
N VAL A 286 -16.11 103.91 -55.14
CA VAL A 286 -15.34 103.43 -54.00
C VAL A 286 -13.86 103.30 -54.36
N LYS A 287 -13.52 102.74 -55.53
CA LYS A 287 -12.13 102.64 -55.98
C LYS A 287 -11.52 104.00 -56.25
N ALA A 288 -12.22 104.95 -56.87
CA ALA A 288 -11.66 106.27 -57.14
C ALA A 288 -11.46 107.09 -55.84
N ALA A 289 -12.37 106.99 -54.87
CA ALA A 289 -12.18 107.56 -53.53
C ALA A 289 -11.03 106.88 -52.77
N TYR A 290 -10.90 105.55 -52.88
CA TYR A 290 -9.80 104.78 -52.29
C TYR A 290 -8.46 105.09 -52.94
N ASP A 291 -8.38 105.15 -54.27
CA ASP A 291 -7.19 105.53 -55.04
C ASP A 291 -6.76 106.97 -54.70
N LEU A 292 -7.70 107.88 -54.48
CA LEU A 292 -7.43 109.25 -54.04
C LEU A 292 -6.87 109.29 -52.60
N ALA A 293 -7.39 108.46 -51.70
CA ALA A 293 -6.87 108.31 -50.33
C ALA A 293 -5.49 107.62 -50.31
N ALA A 294 -5.31 106.57 -51.11
CA ALA A 294 -4.05 105.83 -51.26
C ALA A 294 -2.97 106.67 -51.96
N GLY A 295 -3.32 107.52 -52.94
CA GLY A 295 -2.41 108.46 -53.58
C GLY A 295 -2.00 109.64 -52.70
N LYS A 296 -2.67 109.85 -51.55
CA LYS A 296 -2.31 110.84 -50.52
C LYS A 296 -1.47 110.26 -49.38
N ALA A 297 -1.20 108.95 -49.37
CA ALA A 297 -0.34 108.28 -48.40
C ALA A 297 0.85 107.60 -49.13
N PRO A 298 2.12 107.94 -48.82
CA PRO A 298 3.26 107.30 -49.47
C PRO A 298 3.30 105.80 -49.15
N SER A 299 3.23 104.95 -50.17
CA SER A 299 3.24 103.48 -50.01
C SER A 299 4.59 102.94 -49.50
N SER A 300 5.66 103.72 -49.65
CA SER A 300 6.99 103.47 -49.11
C SER A 300 7.76 104.79 -49.01
N HIS A 301 8.58 104.92 -47.98
CA HIS A 301 9.70 105.86 -47.94
C HIS A 301 10.89 105.13 -47.30
N THR A 302 12.10 105.42 -47.76
CA THR A 302 13.32 104.72 -47.34
C THR A 302 14.33 105.69 -46.74
N HIS A 303 14.79 105.39 -45.53
CA HIS A 303 15.96 106.03 -44.94
C HIS A 303 17.13 105.04 -44.98
N PRO A 304 18.30 105.43 -45.52
CA PRO A 304 19.56 104.76 -45.20
C PRO A 304 19.72 104.67 -43.68
N TRP A 305 20.21 103.52 -43.16
CA TRP A 305 20.25 103.28 -41.71
C TRP A 305 21.07 104.35 -40.94
N ASN A 306 22.10 104.92 -41.57
CA ASN A 306 22.91 106.01 -41.03
C ASN A 306 22.22 107.40 -41.06
N GLN A 307 21.05 107.53 -41.69
CA GLN A 307 20.26 108.77 -41.71
C GLN A 307 19.11 108.78 -40.69
N ILE A 308 18.87 107.66 -39.98
CA ILE A 308 17.85 107.61 -38.93
C ILE A 308 18.45 108.08 -37.60
N THR A 309 18.45 109.40 -37.39
CA THR A 309 18.97 110.03 -36.17
C THR A 309 17.83 110.40 -35.21
N GLY A 310 18.03 110.19 -33.91
CA GLY A 310 17.05 110.53 -32.87
C GLY A 310 16.00 109.45 -32.56
N VAL A 311 16.04 108.31 -33.26
CA VAL A 311 15.28 107.10 -32.92
C VAL A 311 16.25 106.06 -32.38
N SER A 312 16.07 105.60 -31.15
CA SER A 312 16.91 104.56 -30.55
C SER A 312 16.70 103.20 -31.20
N THR A 313 17.68 102.30 -31.09
CA THR A 313 17.46 100.86 -31.33
C THR A 313 16.34 100.37 -30.41
N ALA A 314 15.44 99.50 -30.88
CA ALA A 314 14.40 98.95 -30.01
C ALA A 314 15.01 98.10 -28.90
N SER A 315 14.46 98.22 -27.69
CA SER A 315 14.78 97.36 -26.55
C SER A 315 13.48 96.78 -25.97
N LEU A 316 13.61 95.89 -24.98
CA LEU A 316 12.46 95.35 -24.25
C LEU A 316 11.67 96.41 -23.44
N THR A 317 12.23 97.62 -23.27
CA THR A 317 11.64 98.70 -22.47
C THR A 317 11.45 100.02 -23.25
N ALA A 318 12.03 100.15 -24.44
CA ALA A 318 11.94 101.37 -25.26
C ALA A 318 11.62 101.02 -26.73
N LYS A 319 10.62 101.70 -27.29
CA LYS A 319 10.27 101.59 -28.73
C LYS A 319 11.40 102.17 -29.58
N GLY A 320 11.69 101.52 -30.70
CA GLY A 320 12.79 101.88 -31.58
C GLY A 320 12.80 101.08 -32.88
N ILE A 321 13.94 101.07 -33.57
CA ILE A 321 14.16 100.30 -34.82
C ILE A 321 15.16 99.17 -34.63
N THR A 322 15.03 98.09 -35.41
CA THR A 322 15.89 96.88 -35.30
C THR A 322 16.11 96.28 -36.69
N GLN A 323 17.33 95.83 -36.98
CA GLN A 323 17.65 95.14 -38.24
C GLN A 323 17.31 93.64 -38.17
N LEU A 324 16.96 93.04 -39.31
CA LEU A 324 16.57 91.62 -39.39
C LEU A 324 17.74 90.72 -39.82
N SER A 325 17.88 89.54 -39.20
CA SER A 325 18.91 88.53 -39.51
C SER A 325 18.31 87.15 -39.82
N SER A 326 18.92 86.42 -40.76
CA SER A 326 18.54 85.04 -41.12
C SER A 326 19.55 83.97 -40.67
N ALA A 327 20.56 84.32 -39.88
CA ALA A 327 21.48 83.35 -39.31
C ALA A 327 20.83 82.55 -38.17
N THR A 328 20.96 81.22 -38.21
CA THR A 328 20.37 80.29 -37.22
C THR A 328 21.20 80.15 -35.94
N ASN A 329 22.41 80.72 -35.92
CA ASN A 329 23.36 80.73 -34.82
C ASN A 329 23.81 82.16 -34.44
N SER A 330 23.00 83.18 -34.75
CA SER A 330 23.29 84.57 -34.41
C SER A 330 23.42 84.75 -32.90
N THR A 331 24.57 85.24 -32.43
CA THR A 331 24.80 85.66 -31.04
C THR A 331 24.51 87.14 -30.80
N SER A 332 24.04 87.87 -31.82
CA SER A 332 23.70 89.29 -31.69
C SER A 332 22.34 89.49 -31.02
N GLU A 333 22.33 90.25 -29.92
CA GLU A 333 21.11 90.67 -29.19
C GLU A 333 20.43 91.90 -29.81
N THR A 334 21.07 92.57 -30.78
CA THR A 334 20.57 93.81 -31.41
C THR A 334 19.95 93.58 -32.80
N LEU A 335 19.89 92.33 -33.25
CA LEU A 335 19.26 91.91 -34.52
C LEU A 335 18.06 91.02 -34.23
N ALA A 336 16.93 91.27 -34.89
CA ALA A 336 15.75 90.42 -34.77
C ALA A 336 15.81 89.25 -35.76
N ALA A 337 15.49 88.04 -35.31
CA ALA A 337 15.49 86.85 -36.16
C ALA A 337 14.33 86.89 -37.18
N THR A 338 14.64 86.60 -38.44
CA THR A 338 13.63 86.41 -39.49
C THR A 338 12.85 85.10 -39.28
N PRO A 339 11.59 85.00 -39.78
CA PRO A 339 10.81 83.76 -39.71
C PRO A 339 11.54 82.52 -40.29
N LYS A 340 12.42 82.72 -41.28
CA LYS A 340 13.27 81.67 -41.86
C LYS A 340 14.25 81.08 -40.83
N ALA A 341 14.92 81.93 -40.05
CA ALA A 341 15.83 81.48 -39.00
C ALA A 341 15.08 80.80 -37.85
N VAL A 342 13.96 81.40 -37.41
CA VAL A 342 13.12 80.85 -36.35
C VAL A 342 12.61 79.46 -36.71
N LYS A 343 12.11 79.25 -37.95
CA LYS A 343 11.65 77.93 -38.40
C LYS A 343 12.78 76.89 -38.37
N ALA A 344 13.96 77.22 -38.88
CA ALA A 344 15.07 76.27 -38.92
C ALA A 344 15.56 75.87 -37.51
N VAL A 345 15.60 76.82 -36.55
CA VAL A 345 15.90 76.51 -35.14
C VAL A 345 14.80 75.66 -34.50
N MET A 346 13.54 75.91 -34.84
CA MET A 346 12.40 75.11 -34.36
C MET A 346 12.42 73.67 -34.89
N ASP A 347 12.72 73.49 -36.18
CA ASP A 347 12.85 72.16 -36.81
C ASP A 347 13.98 71.33 -36.14
N GLU A 348 15.11 71.95 -35.79
CA GLU A 348 16.19 71.28 -35.03
C GLU A 348 15.83 71.03 -33.56
N THR A 349 15.11 71.96 -32.93
CA THR A 349 14.66 71.78 -31.53
C THR A 349 13.68 70.61 -31.41
N ASN A 350 12.82 70.41 -32.41
CA ASN A 350 11.88 69.29 -32.48
C ASN A 350 12.56 67.91 -32.64
N LYS A 351 13.85 67.85 -32.98
CA LYS A 351 14.62 66.59 -33.01
C LYS A 351 15.20 66.20 -31.64
N LYS A 352 15.22 67.12 -30.68
CA LYS A 352 15.71 66.84 -29.32
C LYS A 352 14.63 66.13 -28.53
N ALA A 353 15.03 65.20 -27.65
CA ALA A 353 14.11 64.54 -26.75
C ALA A 353 13.47 65.55 -25.77
N PRO A 354 12.20 65.36 -25.35
CA PRO A 354 11.55 66.22 -24.36
C PRO A 354 12.36 66.33 -23.07
N LEU A 355 12.49 67.56 -22.53
CA LEU A 355 13.23 67.79 -21.28
C LEU A 355 12.60 67.07 -20.08
N ASN A 356 11.27 67.02 -20.04
CA ASN A 356 10.50 66.30 -19.04
C ASN A 356 10.07 64.95 -19.60
N SER A 357 10.44 63.86 -18.92
CA SER A 357 10.04 62.48 -19.24
C SER A 357 10.22 62.08 -20.73
N PRO A 358 11.45 62.15 -21.28
CA PRO A 358 11.71 61.69 -22.64
C PRO A 358 11.38 60.20 -22.80
N ALA A 359 10.66 59.85 -23.86
CA ALA A 359 10.42 58.46 -24.23
C ALA A 359 11.73 57.83 -24.72
N LEU A 360 12.28 56.89 -23.95
CA LEU A 360 13.50 56.18 -24.30
C LEU A 360 13.16 54.95 -25.17
N THR A 361 13.83 54.82 -26.30
CA THR A 361 13.66 53.69 -27.24
C THR A 361 15.02 53.10 -27.59
N GLY A 362 15.08 51.79 -27.85
CA GLY A 362 16.34 51.06 -28.06
C GLY A 362 17.04 50.74 -26.74
N THR A 363 18.37 50.82 -26.70
CA THR A 363 19.21 50.51 -25.53
C THR A 363 19.89 51.77 -24.98
N PRO A 364 19.19 52.61 -24.18
CA PRO A 364 19.76 53.84 -23.63
C PRO A 364 20.85 53.53 -22.58
N THR A 365 21.99 54.20 -22.68
CA THR A 365 23.08 54.12 -21.70
C THR A 365 23.00 55.26 -20.69
N THR A 366 23.10 54.95 -19.39
CA THR A 366 23.16 55.95 -18.30
C THR A 366 24.35 55.64 -17.37
N PRO A 367 25.04 56.64 -16.79
CA PRO A 367 26.10 56.40 -15.81
C PRO A 367 25.61 55.61 -14.58
N THR A 368 26.48 54.79 -14.00
CA THR A 368 26.20 54.09 -12.73
C THR A 368 26.45 55.02 -11.56
N ALA A 369 25.42 55.22 -10.73
CA ALA A 369 25.49 56.11 -9.57
C ALA A 369 26.18 55.45 -8.36
N PRO A 370 26.72 56.24 -7.41
CA PRO A 370 27.20 55.73 -6.12
C PRO A 370 26.07 55.10 -5.28
N GLN A 371 26.42 54.11 -4.47
CA GLN A 371 25.52 53.42 -3.55
C GLN A 371 24.83 54.41 -2.59
N GLY A 372 23.55 54.16 -2.28
CA GLY A 372 22.74 55.03 -1.41
C GLY A 372 22.09 56.25 -2.10
N THR A 373 22.35 56.49 -3.39
CA THR A 373 21.70 57.60 -4.11
C THR A 373 20.19 57.37 -4.24
N ASN A 374 19.39 58.34 -3.78
CA ASN A 374 17.91 58.25 -3.67
C ASN A 374 17.16 59.35 -4.45
N SER A 375 17.75 59.82 -5.56
CA SER A 375 17.17 60.85 -6.44
C SER A 375 16.29 60.26 -7.56
N THR A 376 15.66 61.13 -8.36
CA THR A 376 14.80 60.78 -9.50
C THR A 376 15.56 60.38 -10.78
N GLN A 377 16.87 60.16 -10.70
CA GLN A 377 17.70 59.75 -11.83
C GLN A 377 17.37 58.32 -12.31
N ILE A 378 17.66 58.02 -13.58
CA ILE A 378 17.49 56.67 -14.12
C ILE A 378 18.56 55.74 -13.52
N ALA A 379 18.11 54.71 -12.81
CA ALA A 379 18.99 53.67 -12.27
C ALA A 379 19.61 52.83 -13.40
N SER A 380 20.94 52.78 -13.48
CA SER A 380 21.63 51.78 -14.32
C SER A 380 21.41 50.37 -13.76
N THR A 381 21.46 49.34 -14.62
CA THR A 381 21.37 47.93 -14.21
C THR A 381 22.43 47.55 -13.17
N ALA A 382 23.65 48.07 -13.29
CA ALA A 382 24.72 47.86 -12.32
C ALA A 382 24.42 48.46 -10.93
N PHE A 383 23.78 49.64 -10.88
CA PHE A 383 23.34 50.25 -9.61
C PHE A 383 22.25 49.41 -8.93
N VAL A 384 21.29 48.90 -9.70
CA VAL A 384 20.22 48.03 -9.18
C VAL A 384 20.81 46.73 -8.62
N MET A 385 21.75 46.09 -9.32
CA MET A 385 22.42 44.88 -8.81
C MET A 385 23.19 45.13 -7.51
N ALA A 386 23.91 46.25 -7.41
CA ALA A 386 24.63 46.63 -6.19
C ALA A 386 23.67 46.94 -5.01
N ALA A 387 22.53 47.59 -5.27
CA ALA A 387 21.53 47.89 -4.26
C ALA A 387 20.81 46.61 -3.76
N ILE A 388 20.53 45.65 -4.64
CA ILE A 388 19.93 44.36 -4.26
C ILE A 388 20.89 43.56 -3.37
N ALA A 389 22.18 43.49 -3.71
CA ALA A 389 23.17 42.80 -2.88
C ALA A 389 23.21 43.39 -1.46
N ALA A 390 23.29 44.72 -1.33
CA ALA A 390 23.31 45.39 -0.04
C ALA A 390 22.02 45.22 0.78
N LEU A 391 20.85 45.05 0.14
CA LEU A 391 19.58 44.79 0.83
C LEU A 391 19.52 43.36 1.41
N VAL A 392 20.08 42.38 0.68
CA VAL A 392 20.21 41.00 1.16
C VAL A 392 21.10 40.97 2.42
N ASP A 393 22.22 41.71 2.40
CA ASP A 393 23.16 41.81 3.52
C ASP A 393 22.60 42.56 4.75
N SER A 394 21.50 43.30 4.63
CA SER A 394 20.98 44.20 5.69
C SER A 394 19.71 43.71 6.40
N SER A 395 19.26 42.48 6.16
CA SER A 395 17.99 41.98 6.70
C SER A 395 18.11 41.51 8.17
N PRO A 396 17.18 41.88 9.09
CA PRO A 396 17.24 41.50 10.51
C PRO A 396 17.10 39.99 10.80
N ASP A 397 17.18 39.62 12.08
CA ASP A 397 17.37 38.25 12.58
C ASP A 397 16.40 37.15 12.07
N ALA A 398 15.27 37.51 11.47
CA ALA A 398 14.42 36.55 10.77
C ALA A 398 15.05 36.00 9.48
N LEU A 399 15.90 36.76 8.76
CA LEU A 399 16.68 36.28 7.62
C LEU A 399 18.07 35.75 8.04
N ASN A 400 18.59 36.21 9.19
CA ASN A 400 19.72 35.58 9.86
C ASN A 400 19.45 34.07 10.02
N THR A 401 18.21 33.65 10.30
CA THR A 401 17.86 32.22 10.45
C THR A 401 18.36 31.29 9.33
N LEU A 402 18.48 31.71 8.06
CA LEU A 402 19.06 30.85 7.01
C LEU A 402 20.58 30.74 7.10
N ASN A 403 21.27 31.80 7.54
CA ASN A 403 22.70 31.84 7.79
C ASN A 403 23.07 31.19 9.14
N GLU A 404 22.21 31.33 10.15
CA GLU A 404 22.25 30.61 11.43
C GLU A 404 21.95 29.13 11.26
N LEU A 405 20.97 28.75 10.42
CA LEU A 405 20.75 27.35 10.04
C LEU A 405 21.96 26.83 9.28
N ALA A 406 22.49 27.56 8.29
CA ALA A 406 23.72 27.15 7.61
C ALA A 406 24.86 26.94 8.62
N ALA A 407 25.11 27.90 9.52
CA ALA A 407 26.17 27.82 10.52
C ALA A 407 25.94 26.73 11.59
N ALA A 408 24.70 26.52 12.05
CA ALA A 408 24.33 25.45 12.98
C ALA A 408 24.42 24.05 12.34
N LEU A 409 24.25 23.98 11.02
CA LEU A 409 24.53 22.81 10.18
C LEU A 409 26.00 22.77 9.71
N GLY A 410 26.88 23.60 10.26
CA GLY A 410 28.34 23.60 10.07
C GLY A 410 28.85 24.34 8.83
N ASN A 411 28.00 25.10 8.14
CA ASN A 411 28.21 25.66 6.80
C ASN A 411 28.63 24.58 5.78
N ASP A 412 28.19 23.34 5.98
CA ASP A 412 28.63 22.20 5.17
C ASP A 412 27.81 22.10 3.87
N PRO A 413 28.40 22.36 2.68
CA PRO A 413 27.71 22.21 1.40
C PRO A 413 27.33 20.74 1.10
N ASN A 414 27.90 19.79 1.84
CA ASN A 414 27.59 18.36 1.78
C ASN A 414 26.87 17.87 3.05
N PHE A 415 26.11 18.74 3.74
CA PHE A 415 25.41 18.40 5.00
C PHE A 415 24.69 17.03 4.96
N ALA A 416 24.03 16.70 3.84
CA ALA A 416 23.39 15.40 3.65
C ALA A 416 24.38 14.22 3.72
N THR A 417 25.55 14.33 3.09
CA THR A 417 26.65 13.35 3.20
C THR A 417 27.21 13.28 4.61
N THR A 418 27.40 14.42 5.28
CA THR A 418 27.93 14.44 6.66
C THR A 418 26.96 13.85 7.67
N MET A 419 25.65 14.12 7.56
CA MET A 419 24.64 13.41 8.35
C MET A 419 24.54 11.93 8.00
N THR A 420 24.66 11.56 6.72
CA THR A 420 24.72 10.15 6.31
C THR A 420 25.90 9.43 6.98
N ASN A 421 27.08 10.06 6.99
CA ASN A 421 28.26 9.54 7.69
C ASN A 421 28.08 9.48 9.22
N ALA A 422 27.47 10.51 9.81
CA ALA A 422 27.20 10.58 11.24
C ALA A 422 26.16 9.56 11.72
N LEU A 423 25.20 9.18 10.86
CA LEU A 423 24.22 8.11 11.09
C LEU A 423 24.82 6.72 10.82
N ALA A 424 25.62 6.55 9.77
CA ALA A 424 26.34 5.30 9.48
C ALA A 424 27.23 4.88 10.66
N GLY A 425 27.79 5.83 11.41
CA GLY A 425 28.53 5.61 12.65
C GLY A 425 27.69 5.37 13.91
N LYS A 426 26.35 5.22 13.83
CA LYS A 426 25.48 4.98 15.02
C LYS A 426 25.24 3.50 15.31
N GLN A 427 25.01 2.66 14.30
CA GLN A 427 24.89 1.21 14.50
C GLN A 427 26.17 0.61 15.11
N PRO A 428 27.41 1.01 14.71
CA PRO A 428 28.66 0.56 15.33
C PRO A 428 28.90 0.96 16.79
N LYS A 429 27.99 1.70 17.45
CA LYS A 429 28.20 2.16 18.83
C LYS A 429 27.93 1.11 19.90
N ASP A 430 27.12 0.09 19.59
CA ASP A 430 26.93 -1.06 20.46
C ASP A 430 27.64 -2.26 19.83
N ALA A 431 28.71 -2.72 20.47
CA ALA A 431 29.57 -3.74 19.91
C ALA A 431 28.91 -5.13 19.91
N THR A 432 27.96 -5.40 20.80
CA THR A 432 27.15 -6.62 20.81
C THR A 432 26.13 -6.62 19.66
N LEU A 433 25.41 -5.51 19.42
CA LEU A 433 24.52 -5.38 18.27
C LEU A 433 25.29 -5.41 16.94
N THR A 434 26.50 -4.84 16.91
CA THR A 434 27.41 -4.91 15.76
C THR A 434 27.79 -6.37 15.48
N ALA A 435 28.30 -7.09 16.48
CA ALA A 435 28.69 -8.49 16.34
C ALA A 435 27.52 -9.44 15.97
N LEU A 436 26.29 -9.11 16.37
CA LEU A 436 25.08 -9.83 15.94
C LEU A 436 24.67 -9.50 14.50
N ALA A 437 24.78 -8.23 14.09
CA ALA A 437 24.46 -7.79 12.73
C ALA A 437 25.50 -8.24 11.68
N GLU A 438 26.74 -8.48 12.12
CA GLU A 438 27.82 -9.04 11.28
C GLU A 438 27.68 -10.56 11.04
N LEU A 439 26.75 -11.26 11.72
CA LEU A 439 26.52 -12.69 11.49
C LEU A 439 25.93 -12.93 10.08
N ALA A 440 26.73 -13.53 9.20
CA ALA A 440 26.30 -13.93 7.87
C ALA A 440 25.10 -14.89 7.92
N THR A 441 23.90 -14.40 7.55
CA THR A 441 22.67 -15.18 7.59
C THR A 441 22.79 -16.44 6.73
N SER A 442 22.50 -17.60 7.34
CA SER A 442 22.66 -18.90 6.70
C SER A 442 21.67 -19.88 7.30
N ALA A 443 21.10 -20.75 6.47
CA ALA A 443 20.31 -21.89 6.93
C ALA A 443 21.14 -22.78 7.85
N ASP A 444 20.46 -23.53 8.73
CA ASP A 444 21.05 -24.52 9.63
C ASP A 444 22.14 -23.98 10.58
N LYS A 445 22.08 -22.68 10.92
CA LYS A 445 22.96 -22.04 11.90
C LYS A 445 22.21 -21.59 13.16
N LEU A 446 22.90 -21.63 14.29
CA LEU A 446 22.45 -21.06 15.56
C LEU A 446 23.42 -19.95 16.00
N PRO A 447 22.95 -18.70 16.21
CA PRO A 447 23.72 -17.65 16.87
C PRO A 447 24.06 -18.01 18.30
N TYR A 448 25.31 -17.76 18.71
CA TYR A 448 25.76 -17.88 20.09
C TYR A 448 26.89 -16.89 20.37
N PHE A 449 27.09 -16.51 21.62
CA PHE A 449 28.18 -15.64 22.02
C PHE A 449 29.47 -16.43 22.29
N THR A 450 30.59 -15.97 21.74
CA THR A 450 31.94 -16.50 21.98
C THR A 450 32.74 -15.66 22.98
N GLY A 451 32.18 -14.53 23.40
CA GLY A 451 32.73 -13.61 24.39
C GLY A 451 31.86 -12.36 24.50
N ALA A 452 32.25 -11.41 25.35
CA ALA A 452 31.66 -10.07 25.33
C ALA A 452 31.84 -9.45 23.93
N ASP A 453 30.77 -8.85 23.39
CA ASP A 453 30.75 -8.21 22.08
C ASP A 453 31.23 -9.10 20.92
N ARG A 454 31.05 -10.42 21.03
CA ARG A 454 31.42 -11.39 19.99
C ARG A 454 30.35 -12.47 19.85
N ALA A 455 29.63 -12.44 18.75
CA ALA A 455 28.76 -13.53 18.34
C ALA A 455 29.42 -14.38 17.25
N ALA A 456 29.01 -15.63 17.15
CA ALA A 456 29.36 -16.54 16.07
C ALA A 456 28.16 -17.40 15.69
N LEU A 457 28.25 -18.07 14.54
CA LEU A 457 27.28 -19.06 14.09
C LEU A 457 27.88 -20.46 14.23
N THR A 458 27.23 -21.31 15.03
CA THR A 458 27.53 -22.75 15.02
C THR A 458 26.58 -23.47 14.07
N ALA A 459 26.99 -24.62 13.54
CA ALA A 459 26.11 -25.47 12.73
C ALA A 459 25.11 -26.20 13.63
N LEU A 460 23.82 -25.88 13.48
CA LEU A 460 22.75 -26.60 14.16
C LEU A 460 22.41 -27.85 13.34
N THR A 461 22.95 -28.99 13.77
CA THR A 461 22.81 -30.27 13.05
C THR A 461 21.35 -30.66 12.81
N SER A 462 21.09 -31.49 11.80
CA SER A 462 19.75 -32.05 11.55
C SER A 462 19.18 -32.73 12.80
N VAL A 463 20.02 -33.41 13.59
CA VAL A 463 19.71 -33.96 14.91
C VAL A 463 19.27 -32.89 15.90
N GLY A 464 20.04 -31.81 16.06
CA GLY A 464 19.70 -30.70 16.95
C GLY A 464 18.38 -30.03 16.57
N ARG A 465 18.16 -29.78 15.27
CA ARG A 465 16.89 -29.25 14.75
C ARG A 465 15.73 -30.21 14.98
N ALA A 466 15.91 -31.50 14.73
CA ALA A 466 14.88 -32.52 14.91
C ALA A 466 14.44 -32.66 16.38
N ILE A 467 15.37 -32.53 17.33
CA ILE A 467 15.07 -32.56 18.78
C ILE A 467 14.39 -31.26 19.22
N LEU A 468 14.92 -30.09 18.87
CA LEU A 468 14.32 -28.79 19.20
C LEU A 468 12.92 -28.60 18.57
N GLY A 469 12.65 -29.28 17.45
CA GLY A 469 11.35 -29.31 16.79
C GLY A 469 10.35 -30.33 17.35
N LYS A 470 10.68 -31.10 18.40
CA LYS A 470 9.72 -32.01 19.04
C LYS A 470 8.81 -31.26 20.01
N THR A 471 7.51 -31.45 19.85
CA THR A 471 6.47 -30.83 20.67
C THR A 471 6.09 -31.62 21.93
N SER A 472 6.68 -32.81 22.14
CA SER A 472 6.42 -33.66 23.30
C SER A 472 7.65 -34.48 23.70
N THR A 473 7.73 -34.85 24.98
CA THR A 473 8.77 -35.74 25.51
C THR A 473 8.79 -37.09 24.78
N GLN A 474 7.61 -37.64 24.44
CA GLN A 474 7.50 -38.89 23.67
C GLN A 474 8.18 -38.75 22.30
N GLY A 475 7.92 -37.66 21.57
CA GLY A 475 8.53 -37.42 20.26
C GLY A 475 10.06 -37.26 20.31
N VAL A 476 10.63 -36.90 21.46
CA VAL A 476 12.09 -36.92 21.72
C VAL A 476 12.56 -38.34 22.02
N LEU A 477 11.86 -39.08 22.89
CA LEU A 477 12.20 -40.48 23.22
C LEU A 477 12.17 -41.38 21.99
N ASP A 478 11.16 -41.26 21.14
CA ASP A 478 11.04 -42.01 19.88
C ASP A 478 12.20 -41.69 18.93
N TYR A 479 12.57 -40.41 18.82
CA TYR A 479 13.68 -39.96 17.98
C TYR A 479 15.05 -40.45 18.50
N LEU A 480 15.19 -40.67 19.80
CA LEU A 480 16.37 -41.24 20.43
C LEU A 480 16.34 -42.77 20.51
N GLY A 481 15.28 -43.45 20.02
CA GLY A 481 15.15 -44.90 20.08
C GLY A 481 14.84 -45.47 21.48
N LEU A 482 14.30 -44.65 22.38
CA LEU A 482 14.02 -44.99 23.79
C LEU A 482 12.54 -45.33 24.08
N GLY A 483 11.69 -45.40 23.04
CA GLY A 483 10.28 -45.79 23.13
C GLY A 483 10.04 -47.32 23.11
N GLU A 484 8.88 -47.75 22.59
CA GLU A 484 8.47 -49.17 22.50
C GLU A 484 9.50 -50.06 21.76
N GLY A 485 10.29 -49.48 20.84
CA GLY A 485 11.36 -50.16 20.09
C GLY A 485 12.73 -50.22 20.78
N SER A 486 12.81 -49.98 22.09
CA SER A 486 14.05 -50.03 22.88
C SER A 486 14.73 -51.41 22.84
N ALA A 487 16.07 -51.44 22.98
CA ALA A 487 16.92 -52.64 22.86
C ALA A 487 16.56 -53.81 23.80
N LEU A 488 15.79 -53.56 24.86
CA LEU A 488 15.14 -54.58 25.68
C LEU A 488 13.64 -54.27 25.77
N PRO A 489 12.79 -54.89 24.94
CA PRO A 489 11.34 -54.70 24.98
C PRO A 489 10.71 -55.01 26.36
N VAL A 490 9.58 -54.38 26.63
CA VAL A 490 8.78 -54.65 27.84
C VAL A 490 8.38 -56.13 27.87
N GLY A 491 8.46 -56.75 29.05
CA GLY A 491 8.11 -58.16 29.22
C GLY A 491 9.18 -59.21 28.90
N VAL A 492 10.35 -58.85 28.36
CA VAL A 492 11.44 -59.82 28.15
C VAL A 492 12.05 -60.28 29.50
N PRO A 493 12.08 -61.59 29.82
CA PRO A 493 12.72 -62.08 31.05
C PRO A 493 14.24 -61.97 30.99
N VAL A 494 14.83 -61.26 31.94
CA VAL A 494 16.28 -61.04 32.09
C VAL A 494 16.75 -61.64 33.42
N PRO A 495 17.87 -62.40 33.47
CA PRO A 495 18.42 -62.90 34.72
C PRO A 495 19.04 -61.77 35.55
N TRP A 496 18.64 -61.67 36.81
CA TRP A 496 19.06 -60.65 37.77
C TRP A 496 19.73 -61.27 39.01
N PRO A 497 20.90 -60.77 39.45
CA PRO A 497 21.71 -61.42 40.50
C PRO A 497 21.20 -61.19 41.93
N SER A 498 20.18 -60.36 42.14
CA SER A 498 19.69 -59.99 43.48
C SER A 498 18.23 -60.42 43.72
N ALA A 499 17.88 -60.64 44.99
CA ALA A 499 16.51 -60.91 45.41
C ALA A 499 15.58 -59.69 45.24
N THR A 500 16.10 -58.48 45.02
CA THR A 500 15.30 -57.26 44.81
C THR A 500 15.55 -56.71 43.40
N PRO A 501 14.52 -56.59 42.53
CA PRO A 501 14.67 -55.98 41.21
C PRO A 501 14.92 -54.47 41.31
N PRO A 502 15.48 -53.82 40.27
CA PRO A 502 15.51 -52.37 40.17
C PRO A 502 14.10 -51.77 40.13
N THR A 503 13.97 -50.49 40.47
CA THR A 503 12.73 -49.73 40.28
C THR A 503 12.27 -49.82 38.82
N GLY A 504 10.99 -50.08 38.58
CA GLY A 504 10.43 -50.28 37.24
C GLY A 504 10.59 -51.70 36.66
N TRP A 505 10.99 -52.69 37.48
CA TRP A 505 11.10 -54.10 37.07
C TRP A 505 10.33 -55.02 38.02
N LEU A 506 9.70 -56.06 37.46
CA LEU A 506 8.90 -57.07 38.18
C LEU A 506 9.53 -58.46 38.09
N LYS A 507 9.23 -59.36 39.03
CA LYS A 507 9.78 -60.74 39.07
C LYS A 507 8.91 -61.72 38.29
N CYS A 508 9.53 -62.64 37.56
CA CYS A 508 8.87 -63.81 36.97
C CYS A 508 8.66 -64.91 38.04
N ASN A 509 7.70 -64.70 38.93
CA ASN A 509 7.38 -65.58 40.06
C ASN A 509 5.90 -65.98 40.12
N GLY A 510 5.19 -65.96 38.99
CA GLY A 510 3.75 -66.26 38.93
C GLY A 510 2.82 -65.11 39.37
N ALA A 511 3.36 -63.96 39.76
CA ALA A 511 2.58 -62.82 40.24
C ALA A 511 1.70 -62.19 39.15
N ALA A 512 0.53 -61.70 39.57
CA ALA A 512 -0.32 -60.84 38.76
C ALA A 512 0.17 -59.38 38.77
N PHE A 513 -0.17 -58.62 37.73
CA PHE A 513 0.11 -57.19 37.61
C PHE A 513 -1.12 -56.43 37.05
N SER A 514 -1.15 -55.11 37.23
CA SER A 514 -2.22 -54.25 36.68
C SER A 514 -1.92 -53.87 35.23
N ALA A 515 -2.93 -54.00 34.36
CA ALA A 515 -2.83 -53.55 32.97
C ALA A 515 -2.97 -52.03 32.83
N GLU A 516 -3.55 -51.37 33.83
CA GLU A 516 -3.66 -49.92 33.94
C GLU A 516 -2.33 -49.27 34.32
N GLU A 517 -1.57 -49.92 35.21
CA GLU A 517 -0.23 -49.47 35.64
C GLU A 517 0.86 -49.85 34.62
N TYR A 518 0.74 -51.03 33.99
CA TYR A 518 1.73 -51.58 33.05
C TYR A 518 1.08 -52.05 31.73
N PRO A 519 0.55 -51.12 30.90
CA PRO A 519 -0.19 -51.47 29.68
C PRO A 519 0.64 -52.22 28.63
N GLU A 520 1.92 -51.84 28.47
CA GLU A 520 2.84 -52.53 27.55
C GLU A 520 3.18 -53.95 28.01
N LEU A 521 3.26 -54.17 29.32
CA LEU A 521 3.46 -55.50 29.88
C LEU A 521 2.22 -56.39 29.71
N ALA A 522 1.02 -55.80 29.74
CA ALA A 522 -0.24 -56.50 29.49
C ALA A 522 -0.34 -56.96 28.01
N LYS A 523 0.20 -56.20 27.05
CA LYS A 523 0.34 -56.66 25.65
C LYS A 523 1.24 -57.90 25.56
N ALA A 524 2.35 -57.93 26.31
CA ALA A 524 3.31 -59.04 26.31
C ALA A 524 2.81 -60.29 27.07
N TYR A 525 2.05 -60.12 28.16
CA TYR A 525 1.44 -61.19 28.95
C TYR A 525 -0.07 -60.97 29.13
N PRO A 526 -0.91 -61.33 28.13
CA PRO A 526 -2.35 -61.03 28.14
C PRO A 526 -3.18 -61.68 29.26
N THR A 527 -2.60 -62.59 30.04
CA THR A 527 -3.20 -63.17 31.25
C THR A 527 -3.06 -62.26 32.48
N ASN A 528 -2.39 -61.11 32.34
CA ASN A 528 -1.99 -60.19 33.42
C ASN A 528 -1.22 -60.90 34.55
N LYS A 529 -0.49 -61.97 34.21
CA LYS A 529 0.36 -62.76 35.11
C LYS A 529 1.69 -63.07 34.44
N LEU A 530 2.77 -62.87 35.19
CA LEU A 530 4.10 -63.26 34.76
C LEU A 530 4.28 -64.78 34.91
N PRO A 531 5.09 -65.44 34.06
CA PRO A 531 5.44 -66.84 34.25
C PRO A 531 6.16 -67.01 35.60
N ASP A 532 6.01 -68.18 36.23
CA ASP A 532 6.85 -68.56 37.37
C ASP A 532 8.08 -69.31 36.86
N LEU A 533 9.23 -68.63 36.83
CA LEU A 533 10.48 -69.17 36.28
C LEU A 533 11.44 -69.62 37.38
N ARG A 534 10.95 -69.78 38.61
CA ARG A 534 11.76 -70.17 39.78
C ARG A 534 12.08 -71.66 39.74
N GLY A 535 13.33 -71.99 39.37
CA GLY A 535 13.80 -73.37 39.24
C GLY A 535 13.65 -73.95 37.82
N GLU A 536 13.04 -73.18 36.92
CA GLU A 536 12.83 -73.57 35.52
C GLU A 536 14.05 -73.27 34.64
N PHE A 537 14.21 -74.08 33.59
CA PHE A 537 15.15 -73.80 32.49
C PHE A 537 14.40 -73.25 31.28
N ILE A 538 14.64 -71.99 30.93
CA ILE A 538 14.15 -71.40 29.68
C ILE A 538 14.88 -72.08 28.51
N ARG A 539 14.13 -72.43 27.47
CA ARG A 539 14.64 -73.02 26.22
C ARG A 539 14.01 -72.35 25.02
N GLY A 540 14.64 -72.47 23.86
CA GLY A 540 14.03 -72.08 22.59
C GLY A 540 12.76 -72.91 22.32
N TRP A 541 11.72 -72.25 21.83
CA TRP A 541 10.56 -72.90 21.23
C TRP A 541 10.94 -73.50 19.88
N ASP A 542 10.31 -74.62 19.48
CA ASP A 542 10.67 -75.34 18.25
C ASP A 542 10.37 -74.54 16.97
N ASP A 543 9.30 -73.74 16.98
CA ASP A 543 8.85 -72.90 15.88
C ASP A 543 8.83 -73.64 14.50
N GLY A 544 8.39 -74.90 14.51
CA GLY A 544 8.29 -75.74 13.32
C GLY A 544 9.60 -76.40 12.86
N ARG A 545 10.70 -76.28 13.61
CA ARG A 545 11.98 -76.94 13.30
C ARG A 545 11.92 -78.47 13.37
N GLY A 546 10.94 -79.05 14.05
CA GLY A 546 10.69 -80.50 14.08
C GLY A 546 11.59 -81.29 15.04
N VAL A 547 12.34 -80.61 15.91
CA VAL A 547 13.15 -81.25 16.96
C VAL A 547 12.36 -81.41 18.25
N ASP A 548 11.35 -80.56 18.44
CA ASP A 548 10.56 -80.41 19.66
C ASP A 548 9.12 -79.96 19.36
N SER A 549 8.54 -80.50 18.29
CA SER A 549 7.29 -80.05 17.65
C SER A 549 6.00 -80.24 18.48
N GLY A 550 6.11 -80.80 19.69
CA GLY A 550 4.97 -81.11 20.55
C GLY A 550 4.60 -80.02 21.56
N ARG A 551 5.27 -78.86 21.55
CA ARG A 551 5.14 -77.81 22.59
C ARG A 551 4.82 -76.42 22.06
N THR A 552 4.18 -75.62 22.91
CA THR A 552 3.81 -74.22 22.64
C THR A 552 4.52 -73.27 23.61
N LEU A 553 4.61 -71.98 23.26
CA LEU A 553 5.17 -70.94 24.13
C LEU A 553 4.56 -70.95 25.54
N LEU A 554 5.39 -70.64 26.55
CA LEU A 554 5.04 -70.56 27.97
C LEU A 554 4.46 -71.85 28.60
N THR A 555 4.67 -73.02 27.99
CA THR A 555 4.33 -74.33 28.58
C THR A 555 5.53 -74.95 29.30
N ASN A 556 5.27 -75.66 30.41
CA ASN A 556 6.30 -76.42 31.12
C ASN A 556 6.56 -77.77 30.44
N GLN A 557 7.74 -78.35 30.71
CA GLN A 557 8.05 -79.73 30.39
C GLN A 557 8.63 -80.38 31.64
N GLU A 558 8.07 -81.54 32.01
CA GLU A 558 8.66 -82.36 33.06
C GLU A 558 10.07 -82.83 32.69
N HIS A 559 10.85 -83.07 33.75
CA HIS A 559 12.18 -83.66 33.65
C HIS A 559 12.14 -85.02 32.93
N ALA A 560 13.14 -85.29 32.08
CA ALA A 560 13.23 -86.52 31.31
C ALA A 560 14.67 -87.03 31.23
N VAL A 561 14.83 -88.36 31.22
CA VAL A 561 16.12 -89.06 31.08
C VAL A 561 15.98 -90.04 29.93
N ILE A 562 16.99 -90.12 29.05
CA ILE A 562 17.00 -91.02 27.91
C ILE A 562 17.40 -92.45 28.36
N SER A 563 16.76 -93.46 27.77
CA SER A 563 17.01 -94.88 28.04
C SER A 563 18.46 -95.28 27.80
N HIS A 564 19.07 -96.01 28.74
CA HIS A 564 20.44 -96.53 28.69
C HIS A 564 20.62 -97.72 29.67
N ASN A 565 21.73 -98.48 29.57
CA ASN A 565 21.96 -99.75 30.27
C ASN A 565 23.33 -99.82 31.02
N HIS A 566 23.43 -100.67 32.05
CA HIS A 566 24.63 -100.94 32.89
C HIS A 566 24.83 -102.45 33.15
N GLY A 567 25.95 -102.91 33.76
CA GLY A 567 26.22 -104.35 34.02
C GLY A 567 27.00 -104.66 35.33
N ILE A 568 26.75 -105.84 35.96
CA ILE A 568 27.12 -106.15 37.38
C ILE A 568 27.48 -107.66 37.61
N PRO A 569 28.49 -108.03 38.45
CA PRO A 569 28.86 -109.45 38.81
C PRO A 569 28.69 -109.85 40.31
N THR A 570 28.55 -111.16 40.65
CA THR A 570 28.22 -111.68 42.03
C THR A 570 28.78 -113.09 42.42
N LYS A 571 28.95 -113.42 43.73
CA LYS A 571 29.25 -114.78 44.30
C LYS A 571 29.01 -114.89 45.84
N VAL A 572 28.37 -115.95 46.39
CA VAL A 572 28.09 -116.17 47.85
C VAL A 572 28.14 -117.68 48.26
N GLY A 573 27.96 -118.06 49.54
CA GLY A 573 27.83 -119.44 50.08
C GLY A 573 27.33 -119.50 51.55
N SER A 574 26.78 -120.64 52.04
CA SER A 574 25.95 -120.73 53.27
C SER A 574 26.16 -121.97 54.20
N VAL A 575 25.85 -121.82 55.51
CA VAL A 575 25.67 -122.87 56.57
C VAL A 575 24.99 -122.24 57.83
N THR A 576 24.32 -122.88 58.82
CA THR A 576 23.60 -124.17 59.04
C THR A 576 22.89 -124.13 60.43
N ASN A 577 21.57 -124.38 60.56
CA ASN A 577 20.92 -124.94 61.78
C ASN A 577 19.40 -125.21 61.59
N ILE A 578 18.98 -126.47 61.36
CA ILE A 578 17.58 -126.79 60.98
C ILE A 578 17.13 -128.12 61.64
N PRO A 579 15.91 -128.20 62.25
CA PRO A 579 15.45 -129.41 62.94
C PRO A 579 15.25 -130.64 62.04
N TYR A 580 15.47 -131.81 62.66
CA TYR A 580 15.39 -133.12 62.01
C TYR A 580 14.03 -133.39 61.36
N GLY A 581 14.04 -133.82 60.09
CA GLY A 581 12.84 -134.05 59.28
C GLY A 581 12.45 -132.89 58.34
N ILE A 582 13.16 -131.75 58.39
CA ILE A 582 13.00 -130.64 57.44
C ILE A 582 14.35 -130.37 56.75
N GLU A 583 14.49 -130.80 55.49
CA GLU A 583 15.56 -130.31 54.61
C GLU A 583 15.14 -128.94 54.05
N GLN A 584 15.77 -127.86 54.51
CA GLN A 584 15.71 -126.57 53.81
C GLN A 584 16.84 -126.53 52.78
N VAL A 585 16.48 -126.56 51.52
CA VAL A 585 17.42 -126.26 50.43
C VAL A 585 17.61 -124.74 50.37
N ILE A 586 18.75 -124.25 50.85
CA ILE A 586 19.26 -122.91 50.51
C ILE A 586 20.10 -123.09 49.25
N SER A 587 19.51 -122.86 48.08
CA SER A 587 20.24 -122.76 46.81
C SER A 587 20.62 -121.31 46.53
N ASP A 588 21.87 -121.09 46.11
CA ASP A 588 22.57 -119.81 46.04
C ASP A 588 21.80 -118.60 45.51
N GLU A 589 22.12 -117.45 46.13
CA GLU A 589 21.67 -116.13 45.73
C GLU A 589 22.16 -115.74 44.33
N THR A 590 21.21 -115.54 43.41
CA THR A 590 21.39 -114.65 42.27
C THR A 590 20.30 -113.59 42.32
N ILE A 591 20.67 -112.36 42.64
CA ILE A 591 19.75 -111.27 43.06
C ILE A 591 18.69 -110.93 41.98
N PHE A 592 18.91 -111.34 40.72
CA PHE A 592 18.02 -111.05 39.59
C PHE A 592 17.69 -112.29 38.71
N SER A 593 17.49 -113.48 39.29
CA SER A 593 16.88 -114.60 38.54
C SER A 593 15.41 -114.84 38.95
N SER A 594 14.55 -114.95 37.94
CA SER A 594 13.09 -114.80 38.07
C SER A 594 12.34 -116.10 38.33
N ALA A 595 12.66 -116.81 39.43
CA ALA A 595 11.79 -117.85 39.99
C ALA A 595 12.15 -118.21 41.45
N LYS A 596 11.45 -117.63 42.43
CA LYS A 596 11.52 -118.08 43.82
C LYS A 596 10.73 -119.38 44.00
N THR A 597 11.33 -120.52 43.68
CA THR A 597 10.71 -121.84 43.89
C THR A 597 10.81 -122.24 45.36
N VAL A 598 9.75 -121.98 46.14
CA VAL A 598 9.58 -122.57 47.49
C VAL A 598 8.52 -123.65 47.38
N GLY A 599 8.96 -124.91 47.38
CA GLY A 599 8.10 -126.09 47.49
C GLY A 599 8.24 -126.74 48.87
N VAL A 600 7.19 -127.39 49.34
CA VAL A 600 7.23 -128.22 50.55
C VAL A 600 7.12 -129.68 50.12
N ASP A 601 8.10 -130.50 50.49
CA ASP A 601 8.14 -131.93 50.18
C ASP A 601 7.51 -132.72 51.33
N TYR A 602 6.49 -133.52 51.06
CA TYR A 602 5.83 -134.40 52.04
C TYR A 602 5.32 -135.69 51.37
N TRP A 603 5.42 -136.81 52.08
CA TRP A 603 4.97 -138.11 51.58
C TRP A 603 3.48 -138.34 51.83
N ALA A 604 2.78 -138.79 50.79
CA ALA A 604 1.42 -139.31 50.86
C ALA A 604 1.31 -140.54 49.95
N ASN A 605 0.59 -141.57 50.40
CA ASN A 605 0.16 -142.70 49.56
C ASN A 605 1.29 -143.49 48.86
N SER A 606 2.50 -143.52 49.44
CA SER A 606 3.71 -144.13 48.84
C SER A 606 4.22 -143.43 47.56
N GLU A 607 3.72 -142.24 47.23
CA GLU A 607 4.26 -141.38 46.18
C GLU A 607 4.82 -140.07 46.78
N ARG A 608 5.79 -139.46 46.11
CA ARG A 608 6.42 -138.21 46.55
C ARG A 608 5.72 -137.05 45.83
N VAL A 609 4.86 -136.32 46.56
CA VAL A 609 3.99 -135.30 45.97
C VAL A 609 4.57 -133.91 46.21
N PHE A 610 5.11 -133.30 45.15
CA PHE A 610 5.68 -131.96 45.21
C PHE A 610 4.60 -130.90 44.89
N THR A 611 4.25 -130.06 45.86
CA THR A 611 3.22 -129.02 45.67
C THR A 611 3.86 -127.68 45.31
N TYR A 612 3.45 -127.10 44.17
CA TYR A 612 3.89 -125.78 43.73
C TYR A 612 2.76 -124.73 43.84
N THR A 613 3.05 -123.58 44.43
CA THR A 613 2.17 -122.40 44.38
C THR A 613 2.84 -121.29 43.56
N THR A 614 2.57 -121.24 42.26
CA THR A 614 3.04 -120.17 41.37
C THR A 614 2.13 -118.95 41.48
N GLY A 615 2.53 -117.95 42.26
CA GLY A 615 1.75 -116.73 42.45
C GLY A 615 2.55 -115.58 43.07
N GLY A 616 3.43 -114.95 42.29
CA GLY A 616 4.21 -113.79 42.71
C GLY A 616 4.44 -112.83 41.55
N ARG A 617 3.99 -111.57 41.71
CA ARG A 617 4.24 -110.50 40.72
C ARG A 617 5.67 -110.00 40.88
N ASN A 618 6.37 -109.76 39.77
CA ASN A 618 7.64 -109.05 39.82
C ASN A 618 7.38 -107.61 40.26
N GLY A 619 7.95 -107.21 41.39
CA GLY A 619 8.16 -105.81 41.68
C GLY A 619 9.20 -105.27 40.68
N ALA A 620 8.84 -104.23 39.94
CA ALA A 620 9.83 -103.19 39.76
C ALA A 620 10.12 -102.67 41.18
N GLU A 621 11.34 -102.89 41.69
CA GLU A 621 11.84 -102.01 42.75
C GLU A 621 11.99 -100.63 42.12
N SER A 622 10.91 -99.86 42.17
CA SER A 622 11.02 -98.42 42.29
C SER A 622 12.02 -98.18 43.40
N VAL A 623 13.19 -97.64 43.06
CA VAL A 623 14.13 -97.09 44.05
C VAL A 623 13.53 -95.79 44.58
N SER A 624 12.40 -95.91 45.29
CA SER A 624 11.80 -94.86 46.10
C SER A 624 12.57 -94.73 47.41
N SER A 625 13.89 -94.63 47.30
CA SER A 625 14.69 -94.10 48.40
C SER A 625 14.50 -92.58 48.40
N PRO A 626 14.40 -91.92 49.56
CA PRO A 626 14.46 -90.46 49.65
C PRO A 626 15.79 -89.89 49.13
N ASP A 627 16.80 -90.74 48.97
CA ASP A 627 18.13 -90.41 48.48
C ASP A 627 18.31 -90.77 46.98
N ALA A 628 17.39 -90.28 46.15
CA ALA A 628 17.59 -90.18 44.71
C ALA A 628 18.78 -89.26 44.33
N SER A 629 19.59 -88.77 45.30
CA SER A 629 20.71 -87.87 45.04
C SER A 629 21.76 -88.48 44.11
N SER A 630 21.85 -89.81 44.00
CA SER A 630 22.70 -90.50 43.02
C SER A 630 22.26 -90.17 41.57
N LEU A 631 21.01 -90.49 41.21
CA LEU A 631 20.45 -90.26 39.87
C LEU A 631 20.24 -88.76 39.57
N ILE A 632 19.95 -87.96 40.60
CA ILE A 632 19.83 -86.50 40.49
C ILE A 632 21.17 -85.84 40.14
N LYS A 633 22.30 -86.37 40.63
CA LYS A 633 23.66 -85.88 40.29
C LYS A 633 24.09 -86.27 38.87
N GLU A 634 23.55 -87.36 38.33
CA GLU A 634 23.90 -87.85 36.99
C GLU A 634 23.30 -86.99 35.86
N THR A 635 22.12 -86.40 36.08
CA THR A 635 21.33 -85.76 35.01
C THR A 635 20.99 -84.28 35.21
N ARG A 636 21.14 -83.71 36.43
CA ARG A 636 20.94 -82.26 36.63
C ARG A 636 22.20 -81.45 36.28
N PRO A 637 22.12 -80.42 35.42
CA PRO A 637 23.21 -79.46 35.24
C PRO A 637 23.52 -78.74 36.56
N ARG A 638 24.79 -78.50 36.87
CA ARG A 638 25.16 -77.57 37.95
C ARG A 638 24.88 -76.14 37.48
N ASN A 639 23.91 -75.48 38.10
CA ASN A 639 23.51 -74.11 37.77
C ASN A 639 23.68 -73.16 38.98
N LEU A 640 23.65 -71.86 38.71
CA LEU A 640 23.59 -70.79 39.71
C LEU A 640 22.25 -70.07 39.55
N ALA A 641 21.53 -69.86 40.65
CA ALA A 641 20.19 -69.28 40.61
C ALA A 641 20.25 -67.74 40.46
N PHE A 642 19.62 -67.23 39.41
CA PHE A 642 19.30 -65.81 39.22
C PHE A 642 17.79 -65.62 39.34
N ALA A 643 17.34 -64.44 39.76
CA ALA A 643 15.93 -64.08 39.67
C ALA A 643 15.63 -63.64 38.23
N TYR A 644 14.65 -64.24 37.55
CA TYR A 644 14.18 -63.68 36.28
C TYR A 644 13.29 -62.47 36.55
N ILE A 645 13.57 -61.35 35.88
CA ILE A 645 12.83 -60.09 35.99
C ILE A 645 12.42 -59.57 34.61
N VAL A 646 11.34 -58.79 34.54
CA VAL A 646 10.88 -58.11 33.33
C VAL A 646 10.82 -56.60 33.56
N ARG A 647 11.09 -55.83 32.52
CA ARG A 647 10.85 -54.38 32.51
C ARG A 647 9.34 -54.16 32.56
N ALA A 648 8.87 -53.23 33.40
CA ALA A 648 7.44 -53.01 33.64
C ALA A 648 6.85 -51.90 32.75
N ALA A 649 7.66 -50.91 32.39
CA ALA A 649 7.36 -49.82 31.45
C ALA A 649 8.59 -49.54 30.58
#